data_AF-A0A953H1A8-F1
#
_entry.id   AF-A0A953H1A8-F1
#
_cell.length_a   1.000
_cell.length_b   1.000
_cell.length_c   1.000
_cell.angle_alpha   90.00
_cell.angle_beta   90.00
_cell.angle_gamma   90.00
#
_symmetry.space_group_name_H-M   'P 1'
#
loop_
_entity.id
_entity.type
_entity.pdbx_description
1 polymer ?
#
loop_
_entity_poly.entity_id
_entity_poly.type
_entity_poly.pdbx_seq_one_letter_code
_entity_poly.pdbx_strand_id
1 'polypeptide(L)'
;MQPIKTPRKLIEVALPLDKINAAAAREKSIRHGHPSTLHLWWARRPLAAARAVIFAQMVNDPGYERHLGRGVNKEKAAIERERLFGILERLVLWENTNNEAVLNEAREEIRRSWRETCELNRNHPQAAELFNPDKLPAFHDPFAGGGALPLEAQRLGLEAYASDLNPVAVTINKAMIEIPPRFAGRKPVGPLPPGEKKNVDMHEDWSGARGLAEDVRRYGAWMRAEAEKRIGHLYPKIEITAEMAVERPDVKPLVGQKLTVIAWLWTRTVRSPNPAFSHAEVPLASTFVLSSKEGKEAYVEPVVDGDLWQFTVKVGTPPARAKDGTKLARGANFRCLLSGMPIEPKHIKAEGVAGRLGQRLMAIVAEGTRSRVYLTPTEMHEAIARQAQPEWRPETPLPDDPRNFWTLNYGLSKFGDLFTPRQLVGLTTFSNLVQEAIEKCRQDALAAGMDDDPSSSSGQASIGLDAGGIGVAAYAQAVGVYLAFALDKMADLGNSLCRWEPIAQCPRQLFGRQAIPMIWDFAEANVLGSSSGAWDVFIDGVFKAFLRAFEYVPSWFKGSVLQADAQTQSISTCKVVSTDPPYYDNIGYADLSDFFYVWLRKSLKPIFPSLYATLAVPKAEELIATPYRHGGKEQAETFFLDGMTRAIRNLAEQAHPAFPVTIYYAFKQAETKGEAGTSSTGWETFLDAVINAGFALSGTWPMRTENGSRMIGQGTNALASSIVLVCRKRPADALTVSRREFIRELNATLPDALDEMTRGGINSPVAPVDLSQAIIGPGMGIFSQYAAVLEADGKPMSVRTALQLINRFLAEDDFDHDTQFCLHWFDNFGWSTGKFGDA
;
A
#
# COMPACT_ATOMS: atom_id res chain seq x y z
N MET A 1 25.11 10.54 33.47
CA MET A 1 25.42 10.76 32.03
C MET A 1 25.30 12.25 31.77
N GLN A 2 26.18 12.86 30.98
CA GLN A 2 25.93 14.25 30.56
C GLN A 2 24.67 14.27 29.66
N PRO A 3 23.73 15.20 29.86
CA PRO A 3 22.52 15.23 29.06
C PRO A 3 22.85 15.62 27.62
N ILE A 4 22.25 14.92 26.66
CA ILE A 4 22.34 15.26 25.24
C ILE A 4 21.53 16.53 25.00
N LYS A 5 22.14 17.51 24.33
CA LYS A 5 21.48 18.75 23.94
C LYS A 5 20.74 18.56 22.63
N THR A 6 19.41 18.53 22.69
CA THR A 6 18.57 18.28 21.51
C THR A 6 17.73 19.49 21.16
N PRO A 7 18.07 20.23 20.10
CA PRO A 7 17.17 21.26 19.59
C PRO A 7 15.79 20.69 19.27
N ARG A 8 14.73 21.48 19.50
CA ARG A 8 13.41 21.14 18.95
C ARG A 8 13.49 21.02 17.44
N LYS A 9 12.79 20.04 16.89
CA LYS A 9 12.65 19.84 15.44
C LYS A 9 11.43 20.58 14.92
N LEU A 10 11.43 20.90 13.63
CA LEU A 10 10.31 21.59 12.99
C LEU A 10 8.99 20.82 13.17
N ILE A 11 9.06 19.48 13.12
CA ILE A 11 7.91 18.59 13.33
C ILE A 11 7.34 18.62 14.75
N GLU A 12 8.02 19.22 15.72
CA GLU A 12 7.54 19.36 17.11
C GLU A 12 6.83 20.70 17.35
N VAL A 13 6.81 21.58 16.34
CA VAL A 13 6.32 22.97 16.48
C VAL A 13 5.23 23.26 15.48
N ALA A 14 5.51 23.16 14.17
CA ALA A 14 4.54 23.53 13.14
C ALA A 14 4.85 22.88 11.77
N LEU A 15 3.79 22.60 11.00
CA LEU A 15 3.85 22.05 9.65
C LEU A 15 2.81 22.72 8.75
N PRO A 16 3.10 22.96 7.45
CA PRO A 16 2.13 23.49 6.49
C PRO A 16 1.16 22.36 6.04
N LEU A 17 0.29 21.90 6.95
CA LEU A 17 -0.56 20.72 6.77
C LEU A 17 -1.47 20.82 5.55
N ASP A 18 -2.02 22.00 5.26
CA ASP A 18 -2.92 22.19 4.11
C ASP A 18 -2.23 21.83 2.79
N LYS A 19 -0.96 22.23 2.64
CA LYS A 19 -0.15 21.97 1.44
C LYS A 19 0.25 20.50 1.37
N ILE A 20 0.65 19.92 2.50
CA ILE A 20 1.00 18.49 2.61
C ILE A 20 -0.23 17.63 2.25
N ASN A 21 -1.38 17.94 2.83
CA ASN A 21 -2.64 17.20 2.64
C ASN A 21 -3.15 17.32 1.20
N ALA A 22 -3.07 18.51 0.60
CA ALA A 22 -3.43 18.71 -0.81
C ALA A 22 -2.53 17.89 -1.76
N ALA A 23 -1.21 17.89 -1.51
CA ALA A 23 -0.26 17.10 -2.29
C ALA A 23 -0.49 15.59 -2.13
N ALA A 24 -0.69 15.12 -0.89
CA ALA A 24 -0.97 13.72 -0.59
C ALA A 24 -2.27 13.22 -1.24
N ALA A 25 -3.32 14.03 -1.23
CA ALA A 25 -4.58 13.72 -1.91
C ALA A 25 -4.41 13.65 -3.45
N ARG A 26 -3.65 14.59 -4.02
CA ARG A 26 -3.36 14.63 -5.46
C ARG A 26 -2.60 13.39 -5.91
N GLU A 27 -1.57 12.99 -5.17
CA GLU A 27 -0.72 11.83 -5.47
C GLU A 27 -1.53 10.54 -5.68
N LYS A 28 -2.61 10.34 -4.92
CA LYS A 28 -3.48 9.15 -5.05
C LYS A 28 -4.21 9.01 -6.37
N SER A 29 -4.38 10.10 -7.12
CA SER A 29 -4.98 10.07 -8.46
C SER A 29 -3.95 9.78 -9.55
N ILE A 30 -2.67 9.78 -9.22
CA ILE A 30 -1.57 9.55 -10.16
C ILE A 30 -1.42 8.06 -10.41
N ARG A 31 -1.59 7.67 -11.66
CA ARG A 31 -1.51 6.27 -12.11
C ARG A 31 -0.26 5.94 -12.91
N HIS A 32 0.58 6.93 -13.20
CA HIS A 32 1.77 6.78 -14.04
C HIS A 32 3.02 7.25 -13.29
N GLY A 33 4.09 6.44 -13.35
CA GLY A 33 5.37 6.78 -12.74
C GLY A 33 5.41 6.67 -11.21
N HIS A 34 4.32 6.26 -10.56
CA HIS A 34 4.27 6.09 -9.13
C HIS A 34 4.85 4.73 -8.71
N PRO A 35 5.67 4.61 -7.65
CA PRO A 35 6.22 3.32 -7.23
C PRO A 35 5.17 2.23 -6.94
N SER A 36 3.91 2.60 -6.67
CA SER A 36 2.80 1.63 -6.50
C SER A 36 2.49 0.85 -7.77
N THR A 37 2.95 1.34 -8.92
CA THR A 37 2.89 0.62 -10.18
C THR A 37 4.06 -0.33 -10.38
N LEU A 38 5.00 -0.49 -9.42
CA LEU A 38 5.99 -1.58 -9.42
C LEU A 38 5.40 -2.87 -8.85
N HIS A 39 4.83 -2.82 -7.65
CA HIS A 39 4.14 -3.94 -6.99
C HIS A 39 3.07 -3.41 -6.04
N LEU A 40 1.96 -4.14 -5.88
CA LEU A 40 0.88 -3.77 -4.98
C LEU A 40 1.32 -3.91 -3.51
N TRP A 41 0.99 -2.92 -2.69
CA TRP A 41 0.99 -3.06 -1.23
C TRP A 41 -0.20 -2.28 -0.69
N TRP A 42 -1.02 -2.90 0.17
CA TRP A 42 -2.35 -2.40 0.50
C TRP A 42 -2.37 -1.10 1.33
N ALA A 43 -1.28 -0.77 2.04
CA ALA A 43 -1.20 0.37 2.94
C ALA A 43 0.02 1.26 2.65
N ARG A 44 0.24 1.63 1.39
CA ARG A 44 1.34 2.54 1.05
C ARG A 44 1.00 3.98 1.45
N ARG A 45 1.90 4.61 2.21
CA ARG A 45 1.81 6.04 2.54
C ARG A 45 2.08 6.91 1.31
N PRO A 46 1.40 8.07 1.18
CA PRO A 46 1.76 9.06 0.19
C PRO A 46 3.22 9.51 0.37
N LEU A 47 3.98 9.55 -0.72
CA LEU A 47 5.37 9.98 -0.74
C LEU A 47 5.51 11.44 -0.28
N ALA A 48 4.57 12.29 -0.66
CA ALA A 48 4.50 13.67 -0.19
C ALA A 48 4.50 13.78 1.35
N ALA A 49 3.67 12.96 2.02
CA ALA A 49 3.58 12.94 3.48
C ALA A 49 4.85 12.36 4.13
N ALA A 50 5.37 11.25 3.60
CA ALA A 50 6.62 10.65 4.07
C ALA A 50 7.79 11.64 4.01
N ARG A 51 7.94 12.33 2.87
CA ARG A 51 9.00 13.31 2.64
C ARG A 51 8.89 14.52 3.56
N ALA A 52 7.68 15.05 3.76
CA ALA A 52 7.44 16.17 4.67
C ALA A 52 7.79 15.81 6.13
N VAL A 53 7.36 14.64 6.59
CA VAL A 53 7.63 14.15 7.95
C VAL A 53 9.13 13.99 8.17
N ILE A 54 9.84 13.32 7.27
CA ILE A 54 11.28 13.09 7.42
C ILE A 54 12.06 14.40 7.37
N PHE A 55 11.74 15.31 6.45
CA PHE A 55 12.38 16.63 6.40
C PHE A 55 12.19 17.40 7.71
N ALA A 56 10.95 17.50 8.19
CA ALA A 56 10.66 18.23 9.42
C ALA A 56 11.18 17.54 10.69
N GLN A 57 11.36 16.21 10.66
CA GLN A 57 12.03 15.44 11.72
C GLN A 57 13.53 15.73 11.79
N MET A 58 14.17 16.00 10.66
CA MET A 58 15.61 16.25 10.59
C MET A 58 15.99 17.71 10.87
N VAL A 59 15.15 18.66 10.45
CA VAL A 59 15.42 20.12 10.52
C VAL A 59 15.10 20.69 11.89
N ASN A 60 16.00 21.53 12.43
CA ASN A 60 15.82 22.21 13.70
C ASN A 60 14.80 23.36 13.57
N ASP A 61 13.97 23.56 14.59
CA ASP A 61 13.18 24.78 14.72
C ASP A 61 14.11 25.97 15.04
N PRO A 62 13.91 27.16 14.43
CA PRO A 62 14.77 28.32 14.68
C PRO A 62 14.43 29.08 15.96
N GLY A 63 13.35 28.73 16.68
CA GLY A 63 12.92 29.39 17.90
C GLY A 63 13.98 29.39 19.00
N TYR A 64 14.01 30.46 19.79
CA TYR A 64 14.98 30.62 20.87
C TYR A 64 14.79 29.58 21.98
N GLU A 65 15.86 28.83 22.28
CA GLU A 65 15.88 27.81 23.32
C GLU A 65 16.88 28.20 24.41
N ARG A 66 16.38 28.88 25.45
CA ARG A 66 17.21 29.41 26.56
C ARG A 66 18.12 28.36 27.21
N HIS A 67 17.62 27.14 27.39
CA HIS A 67 18.37 26.04 28.02
C HIS A 67 19.55 25.53 27.16
N LEU A 68 19.54 25.83 25.86
CA LEU A 68 20.59 25.47 24.92
C LEU A 68 21.44 26.69 24.50
N GLY A 69 20.97 27.91 24.76
CA GLY A 69 21.63 29.14 24.33
C GLY A 69 21.65 29.32 22.81
N ARG A 70 20.64 28.78 22.10
CA ARG A 70 20.53 28.81 20.63
C ARG A 70 19.22 29.44 20.16
N GLY A 71 19.13 29.65 18.86
CA GLY A 71 17.91 30.11 18.19
C GLY A 71 17.74 31.63 18.22
N VAL A 72 16.63 32.09 17.66
CA VAL A 72 16.33 33.51 17.48
C VAL A 72 14.98 33.88 18.11
N ASN A 73 14.75 35.18 18.33
CA ASN A 73 13.50 35.67 18.91
C ASN A 73 12.25 35.30 18.07
N LYS A 74 11.05 35.43 18.64
CA LYS A 74 9.79 35.00 18.02
C LYS A 74 9.62 35.54 16.59
N GLU A 75 9.88 36.82 16.35
CA GLU A 75 9.74 37.45 15.03
C GLU A 75 10.69 36.85 13.97
N LYS A 76 11.99 36.72 14.30
CA LYS A 76 12.98 36.13 13.37
C LYS A 76 12.75 34.64 13.18
N ALA A 77 12.27 33.94 14.22
CA ALA A 77 11.92 32.52 14.13
C ALA A 77 10.75 32.32 13.16
N ALA A 78 9.73 33.19 13.19
CA ALA A 78 8.63 33.14 12.24
C ALA A 78 9.09 33.31 10.79
N ILE A 79 9.99 34.26 10.52
CA ILE A 79 10.56 34.47 9.17
C ILE A 79 11.34 33.25 8.70
N GLU A 80 12.21 32.69 9.54
CA GLU A 80 12.99 31.50 9.18
C GLU A 80 12.11 30.26 9.02
N ARG A 81 11.07 30.09 9.86
CA ARG A 81 10.05 29.03 9.69
C ARG A 81 9.34 29.15 8.34
N GLU A 82 8.99 30.36 7.90
CA GLU A 82 8.36 30.58 6.60
C GLU A 82 9.29 30.17 5.44
N ARG A 83 10.60 30.46 5.55
CA ARG A 83 11.59 29.95 4.57
C ARG A 83 11.62 28.42 4.54
N LEU A 84 11.64 27.77 5.72
CA LEU A 84 11.63 26.31 5.84
C LEU A 84 10.34 25.70 5.27
N PHE A 85 9.19 26.34 5.50
CA PHE A 85 7.92 25.94 4.89
C PHE A 85 7.95 26.10 3.39
N GLY A 86 8.54 27.17 2.85
CA GLY A 86 8.73 27.33 1.41
C GLY A 86 9.51 26.16 0.77
N ILE A 87 10.54 25.64 1.44
CA ILE A 87 11.26 24.43 0.99
C ILE A 87 10.30 23.24 1.01
N LEU A 88 9.64 23.00 2.13
CA LEU A 88 8.74 21.87 2.34
C LEU A 88 7.56 21.86 1.34
N GLU A 89 6.96 23.01 1.07
CA GLU A 89 5.86 23.18 0.11
C GLU A 89 6.29 22.81 -1.32
N ARG A 90 7.49 23.21 -1.74
CA ARG A 90 8.04 22.78 -3.03
C ARG A 90 8.35 21.29 -3.02
N LEU A 91 8.88 20.80 -1.90
CA LEU A 91 9.34 19.43 -1.71
C LEU A 91 8.19 18.43 -1.80
N VAL A 92 6.97 18.75 -1.33
CA VAL A 92 5.82 17.82 -1.36
C VAL A 92 5.13 17.69 -2.72
N LEU A 93 5.41 18.58 -3.67
CA LEU A 93 4.78 18.52 -4.99
C LEU A 93 5.26 17.30 -5.80
N TRP A 94 4.32 16.59 -6.41
CA TRP A 94 4.62 15.42 -7.24
C TRP A 94 5.62 15.72 -8.35
N GLU A 95 5.49 16.88 -8.98
CA GLU A 95 6.36 17.38 -10.06
C GLU A 95 7.82 17.45 -9.61
N ASN A 96 8.04 17.84 -8.34
CA ASN A 96 9.36 18.06 -7.76
C ASN A 96 9.99 16.80 -7.13
N THR A 97 9.32 15.65 -7.19
CA THR A 97 9.80 14.38 -6.62
C THR A 97 11.22 14.01 -7.07
N ASN A 98 11.62 14.42 -8.28
CA ASN A 98 12.93 14.19 -8.88
C ASN A 98 13.70 15.49 -9.18
N ASN A 99 13.24 16.63 -8.65
CA ASN A 99 13.90 17.91 -8.91
C ASN A 99 15.13 18.04 -8.01
N GLU A 100 16.30 17.73 -8.56
CA GLU A 100 17.57 17.74 -7.79
C GLU A 100 17.89 19.11 -7.18
N ALA A 101 17.47 20.23 -7.78
CA ALA A 101 17.67 21.55 -7.16
C ALA A 101 16.89 21.67 -5.85
N VAL A 102 15.61 21.25 -5.84
CA VAL A 102 14.75 21.25 -4.65
C VAL A 102 15.22 20.23 -3.62
N LEU A 103 15.63 19.02 -4.07
CA LEU A 103 16.15 17.99 -3.17
C LEU A 103 17.49 18.42 -2.53
N ASN A 104 18.38 19.07 -3.29
CA ASN A 104 19.65 19.56 -2.75
C ASN A 104 19.45 20.71 -1.76
N GLU A 105 18.51 21.63 -2.01
CA GLU A 105 18.15 22.66 -1.02
C GLU A 105 17.70 22.02 0.31
N ALA A 106 16.86 20.99 0.26
CA ALA A 106 16.43 20.25 1.45
C ALA A 106 17.59 19.48 2.13
N ARG A 107 18.45 18.81 1.35
CA ARG A 107 19.63 18.08 1.85
C ARG A 107 20.61 19.04 2.57
N GLU A 108 20.85 20.22 2.03
CA GLU A 108 21.71 21.22 2.68
C GLU A 108 21.12 21.73 4.00
N GLU A 109 19.80 21.96 4.06
CA GLU A 109 19.14 22.38 5.30
C GLU A 109 19.21 21.29 6.38
N ILE A 110 19.04 20.02 5.99
CA ILE A 110 19.22 18.86 6.87
C ILE A 110 20.66 18.83 7.41
N ARG A 111 21.68 19.00 6.55
CA ARG A 111 23.09 19.03 6.96
C ARG A 111 23.39 20.21 7.88
N ARG A 112 22.84 21.40 7.60
CA ARG A 112 22.98 22.59 8.46
C ARG A 112 22.43 22.33 9.85
N SER A 113 21.20 21.81 9.95
CA SER A 113 20.57 21.44 11.23
C SER A 113 21.35 20.36 11.98
N TRP A 114 21.91 19.39 11.24
CA TRP A 114 22.73 18.34 11.85
C TRP A 114 24.05 18.87 12.42
N ARG A 115 24.76 19.71 11.66
CA ARG A 115 26.01 20.35 12.12
C ARG A 115 25.79 21.20 13.37
N GLU A 116 24.71 21.97 13.42
CA GLU A 116 24.32 22.71 14.64
C GLU A 116 24.12 21.75 15.83
N THR A 117 23.40 20.65 15.62
CA THR A 117 23.17 19.64 16.67
C THR A 117 24.49 19.01 17.15
N CYS A 118 25.40 18.73 16.23
CA CYS A 118 26.72 18.18 16.55
C CYS A 118 27.56 19.18 17.36
N GLU A 119 27.56 20.46 16.99
CA GLU A 119 28.32 21.50 17.69
C GLU A 119 27.86 21.65 19.15
N LEU A 120 26.56 21.60 19.41
CA LEU A 120 26.01 21.65 20.77
C LEU A 120 26.50 20.49 21.64
N ASN A 121 26.77 19.35 21.02
CA ASN A 121 27.17 18.10 21.67
C ASN A 121 28.65 17.74 21.46
N ARG A 122 29.47 18.66 20.95
CA ARG A 122 30.89 18.39 20.63
C ARG A 122 31.73 17.90 21.82
N ASN A 123 31.32 18.27 23.04
CA ASN A 123 31.98 17.89 24.29
C ASN A 123 31.34 16.64 24.95
N HIS A 124 30.32 16.05 24.33
CA HIS A 124 29.65 14.85 24.87
C HIS A 124 30.60 13.64 24.79
N PRO A 125 30.64 12.74 25.80
CA PRO A 125 31.55 11.60 25.80
C PRO A 125 31.43 10.66 24.59
N GLN A 126 30.23 10.59 23.99
CA GLN A 126 29.95 9.80 22.78
C GLN A 126 29.90 10.64 21.50
N ALA A 127 30.49 11.84 21.48
CA ALA A 127 30.43 12.75 20.33
C ALA A 127 30.96 12.13 19.03
N ALA A 128 32.05 11.36 19.10
CA ALA A 128 32.63 10.70 17.93
C ALA A 128 31.68 9.67 17.27
N GLU A 129 30.82 9.04 18.07
CA GLU A 129 29.90 8.00 17.62
C GLU A 129 28.53 8.58 17.21
N LEU A 130 27.98 9.46 18.05
CA LEU A 130 26.61 9.98 17.91
C LEU A 130 26.51 11.34 17.22
N PHE A 131 27.58 12.13 17.14
CA PHE A 131 27.52 13.54 16.73
C PHE A 131 28.62 13.90 15.73
N ASN A 132 28.75 13.09 14.67
CA ASN A 132 29.68 13.34 13.58
C ASN A 132 29.10 14.36 12.57
N PRO A 133 29.67 15.58 12.42
CA PRO A 133 29.12 16.62 11.55
C PRO A 133 29.21 16.31 10.05
N ASP A 134 30.03 15.34 9.65
CA ASP A 134 30.23 14.94 8.25
C ASP A 134 29.42 13.70 7.86
N LYS A 135 28.78 13.04 8.84
CA LYS A 135 27.95 11.84 8.62
C LYS A 135 26.57 12.04 9.24
N LEU A 136 25.54 12.09 8.38
CA LEU A 136 24.15 12.07 8.84
C LEU A 136 23.85 10.73 9.55
N PRO A 137 23.00 10.73 10.59
CA PRO A 137 22.50 9.48 11.16
C PRO A 137 21.72 8.70 10.10
N ALA A 138 21.82 7.37 10.14
CA ALA A 138 21.05 6.51 9.27
C ALA A 138 19.55 6.53 9.65
N PHE A 139 18.70 6.19 8.70
CA PHE A 139 17.25 6.11 8.86
C PHE A 139 16.81 4.63 8.97
N HIS A 140 15.77 4.34 9.74
CA HIS A 140 15.15 3.01 9.77
C HIS A 140 13.62 3.07 9.85
N ASP A 141 12.97 2.27 9.00
CA ASP A 141 11.56 1.91 9.14
C ASP A 141 11.43 0.40 9.44
N PRO A 142 11.04 0.01 10.68
CA PRO A 142 10.85 -1.39 11.09
C PRO A 142 9.51 -2.03 10.67
N PHE A 143 8.61 -1.25 10.07
CA PHE A 143 7.34 -1.70 9.50
C PHE A 143 7.22 -1.23 8.06
N ALA A 144 8.28 -1.48 7.28
CA ALA A 144 8.51 -0.78 6.02
C ALA A 144 7.43 -1.03 4.96
N GLY A 145 6.75 -2.17 4.99
CA GLY A 145 5.62 -2.48 4.12
C GLY A 145 5.88 -2.17 2.65
N GLY A 146 5.26 -1.11 2.13
CA GLY A 146 5.38 -0.68 0.73
C GLY A 146 6.62 0.16 0.39
N GLY A 147 7.45 0.51 1.37
CA GLY A 147 8.75 1.18 1.21
C GLY A 147 8.72 2.68 0.93
N ALA A 148 7.63 3.38 1.27
CA ALA A 148 7.50 4.83 1.03
C ALA A 148 8.48 5.65 1.89
N LEU A 149 8.51 5.39 3.20
CA LEU A 149 9.37 6.10 4.16
C LEU A 149 10.87 5.91 3.86
N PRO A 150 11.40 4.68 3.71
CA PRO A 150 12.81 4.51 3.41
C PRO A 150 13.23 5.05 2.04
N LEU A 151 12.34 5.02 1.03
CA LEU A 151 12.61 5.64 -0.28
C LEU A 151 12.81 7.16 -0.13
N GLU A 152 11.92 7.84 0.59
CA GLU A 152 11.99 9.29 0.76
C GLU A 152 13.16 9.69 1.67
N ALA A 153 13.49 8.88 2.68
CA ALA A 153 14.71 9.06 3.47
C ALA A 153 15.96 9.02 2.59
N GLN A 154 16.05 8.04 1.69
CA GLN A 154 17.16 7.91 0.75
C GLN A 154 17.24 9.12 -0.21
N ARG A 155 16.11 9.60 -0.74
CA ARG A 155 16.05 10.80 -1.59
C ARG A 155 16.50 12.07 -0.86
N LEU A 156 16.23 12.17 0.44
CA LEU A 156 16.72 13.25 1.31
C LEU A 156 18.18 13.07 1.74
N GLY A 157 18.89 12.07 1.21
CA GLY A 157 20.33 11.86 1.40
C GLY A 157 20.70 11.04 2.64
N LEU A 158 19.73 10.40 3.30
CA LEU A 158 19.98 9.53 4.44
C LEU A 158 20.37 8.12 3.97
N GLU A 159 21.24 7.46 4.72
CA GLU A 159 21.45 6.01 4.58
C GLU A 159 20.18 5.29 5.08
N ALA A 160 19.45 4.62 4.18
CA ALA A 160 18.12 4.10 4.47
C ALA A 160 18.12 2.61 4.81
N TYR A 161 17.61 2.26 5.98
CA TYR A 161 17.33 0.89 6.39
C TYR A 161 15.82 0.65 6.37
N ALA A 162 15.43 -0.54 5.94
CA ALA A 162 14.05 -1.02 6.02
C ALA A 162 14.03 -2.44 6.58
N SER A 163 13.06 -2.73 7.43
CA SER A 163 12.76 -4.10 7.80
C SER A 163 11.26 -4.36 7.86
N ASP A 164 10.90 -5.62 7.66
CA ASP A 164 9.53 -6.12 7.76
C ASP A 164 9.58 -7.62 8.06
N LEU A 165 8.55 -8.15 8.71
CA LEU A 165 8.38 -9.59 8.91
C LEU A 165 7.97 -10.28 7.60
N ASN A 166 7.24 -9.58 6.75
CA ASN A 166 6.66 -10.12 5.52
C ASN A 166 7.70 -10.14 4.39
N PRO A 167 8.08 -11.32 3.86
CA PRO A 167 9.09 -11.44 2.80
C PRO A 167 8.70 -10.75 1.48
N VAL A 168 7.40 -10.58 1.22
CA VAL A 168 6.92 -9.80 0.06
C VAL A 168 7.24 -8.32 0.27
N ALA A 169 6.97 -7.76 1.45
CA ALA A 169 7.33 -6.39 1.81
C ALA A 169 8.86 -6.17 1.75
N VAL A 170 9.64 -7.13 2.26
CA VAL A 170 11.11 -7.10 2.20
C VAL A 170 11.59 -7.06 0.74
N THR A 171 11.02 -7.90 -0.14
CA THR A 171 11.40 -7.91 -1.57
C THR A 171 11.03 -6.59 -2.26
N ILE A 172 9.85 -6.03 -1.97
CA ILE A 172 9.45 -4.70 -2.45
C ILE A 172 10.46 -3.65 -2.01
N ASN A 173 10.84 -3.63 -0.73
CA ASN A 173 11.80 -2.67 -0.21
C ASN A 173 13.19 -2.83 -0.85
N LYS A 174 13.66 -4.07 -1.08
CA LYS A 174 14.93 -4.32 -1.80
C LYS A 174 14.90 -3.67 -3.19
N ALA A 175 13.80 -3.87 -3.92
CA ALA A 175 13.59 -3.25 -5.22
C ALA A 175 13.40 -1.73 -5.19
N MET A 176 13.09 -1.15 -4.02
CA MET A 176 12.93 0.29 -3.85
C MET A 176 14.23 1.02 -3.49
N ILE A 177 15.02 0.49 -2.55
CA ILE A 177 16.15 1.26 -1.97
C ILE A 177 17.52 0.56 -2.08
N GLU A 178 17.56 -0.74 -2.37
CA GLU A 178 18.79 -1.53 -2.37
C GLU A 178 19.28 -1.82 -3.81
N ILE A 179 18.39 -2.26 -4.70
CA ILE A 179 18.73 -2.67 -6.06
C ILE A 179 19.05 -1.47 -6.98
N PRO A 180 18.22 -0.39 -7.05
CA PRO A 180 18.47 0.69 -8.00
C PRO A 180 19.82 1.40 -7.85
N PRO A 181 20.29 1.77 -6.62
CA PRO A 181 21.60 2.38 -6.44
C PRO A 181 22.78 1.50 -6.87
N ARG A 182 22.69 0.18 -6.64
CA ARG A 182 23.77 -0.78 -6.98
C ARG A 182 24.10 -0.80 -8.47
N PHE A 183 23.09 -0.60 -9.31
CA PHE A 183 23.21 -0.67 -10.77
C PHE A 183 23.02 0.69 -11.45
N ALA A 184 23.18 1.78 -10.70
CA ALA A 184 23.12 3.12 -11.25
C ALA A 184 24.24 3.36 -12.27
N GLY A 185 23.93 4.01 -13.40
CA GLY A 185 24.86 4.32 -14.48
C GLY A 185 25.17 3.15 -15.42
N ARG A 186 24.57 1.96 -15.20
CA ARG A 186 24.80 0.79 -16.05
C ARG A 186 24.07 0.94 -17.38
N LYS A 187 24.73 0.54 -18.48
CA LYS A 187 24.11 0.44 -19.81
C LYS A 187 23.29 -0.85 -19.92
N PRO A 188 22.16 -0.84 -20.63
CA PRO A 188 21.39 -2.06 -20.89
C PRO A 188 22.17 -3.02 -21.78
N VAL A 189 22.09 -4.32 -21.49
CA VAL A 189 22.75 -5.40 -22.25
C VAL A 189 21.76 -6.26 -23.04
N GLY A 190 20.47 -6.16 -22.74
CA GLY A 190 19.43 -6.97 -23.35
C GLY A 190 19.21 -6.69 -24.84
N PRO A 191 18.59 -7.66 -25.55
CA PRO A 191 18.30 -7.52 -26.97
C PRO A 191 17.27 -6.41 -27.20
N LEU A 192 17.45 -5.65 -28.28
CA LEU A 192 16.44 -4.65 -28.68
C LEU A 192 15.11 -5.34 -29.00
N PRO A 193 13.97 -4.77 -28.59
CA PRO A 193 12.67 -5.31 -28.95
C PRO A 193 12.47 -5.30 -30.48
N PRO A 194 11.68 -6.23 -31.03
CA PRO A 194 11.44 -6.30 -32.47
C PRO A 194 10.93 -4.97 -33.04
N GLY A 195 11.56 -4.49 -34.11
CA GLY A 195 11.17 -3.24 -34.79
C GLY A 195 11.89 -1.98 -34.27
N GLU A 196 12.60 -2.06 -33.15
CA GLU A 196 13.45 -0.96 -32.69
C GLU A 196 14.86 -1.06 -33.29
N LYS A 197 15.40 0.08 -33.71
CA LYS A 197 16.79 0.19 -34.19
C LYS A 197 17.59 1.01 -33.19
N LYS A 198 18.86 0.63 -33.00
CA LYS A 198 19.80 1.43 -32.21
C LYS A 198 20.03 2.76 -32.92
N ASN A 199 19.71 3.87 -32.28
CA ASN A 199 20.03 5.20 -32.81
C ASN A 199 21.52 5.46 -32.58
N VAL A 200 22.33 5.24 -33.62
CA VAL A 200 23.79 5.33 -33.57
C VAL A 200 24.28 6.78 -33.37
N ASP A 201 23.44 7.77 -33.70
CA ASP A 201 23.80 9.20 -33.72
C ASP A 201 23.36 10.00 -32.47
N MET A 202 22.78 9.36 -31.46
CA MET A 202 22.41 10.02 -30.20
C MET A 202 23.24 9.49 -29.03
N HIS A 203 23.80 10.40 -28.23
CA HIS A 203 24.34 10.04 -26.92
C HIS A 203 23.21 9.51 -26.04
N GLU A 204 23.19 8.19 -25.80
CA GLU A 204 22.24 7.57 -24.88
C GLU A 204 22.63 7.89 -23.42
N ASP A 205 21.71 8.50 -22.69
CA ASP A 205 21.86 8.84 -21.27
C ASP A 205 21.34 7.70 -20.37
N TRP A 206 22.28 6.95 -19.80
CA TRP A 206 22.03 5.86 -18.86
C TRP A 206 22.24 6.25 -17.40
N SER A 207 22.13 7.54 -17.07
CA SER A 207 22.18 8.03 -15.69
C SER A 207 21.11 7.40 -14.79
N GLY A 208 21.39 7.39 -13.48
CA GLY A 208 20.53 6.74 -12.50
C GLY A 208 20.34 5.27 -12.83
N ALA A 209 19.16 4.72 -12.58
CA ALA A 209 18.89 3.31 -12.83
C ALA A 209 18.24 3.05 -14.22
N ARG A 210 18.35 3.98 -15.18
CA ARG A 210 17.68 3.90 -16.49
C ARG A 210 18.05 2.67 -17.31
N GLY A 211 19.32 2.25 -17.31
CA GLY A 211 19.72 1.07 -18.07
C GLY A 211 19.18 -0.25 -17.48
N LEU A 212 19.06 -0.35 -16.15
CA LEU A 212 18.36 -1.47 -15.52
C LEU A 212 16.87 -1.48 -15.90
N ALA A 213 16.21 -0.32 -15.90
CA ALA A 213 14.82 -0.19 -16.35
C ALA A 213 14.64 -0.68 -17.79
N GLU A 214 15.54 -0.25 -18.67
CA GLU A 214 15.54 -0.62 -20.08
C GLU A 214 15.75 -2.12 -20.28
N ASP A 215 16.63 -2.77 -19.51
CA ASP A 215 16.78 -4.22 -19.59
C ASP A 215 15.54 -4.97 -19.10
N VAL A 216 14.87 -4.51 -18.04
CA VAL A 216 13.57 -5.08 -17.64
C VAL A 216 12.57 -5.02 -18.80
N ARG A 217 12.54 -3.91 -19.56
CA ARG A 217 11.68 -3.76 -20.75
C ARG A 217 12.08 -4.74 -21.86
N ARG A 218 13.38 -4.84 -22.16
CA ARG A 218 13.94 -5.70 -23.23
C ARG A 218 13.72 -7.19 -22.97
N TYR A 219 14.06 -7.66 -21.77
CA TYR A 219 13.81 -9.04 -21.38
C TYR A 219 12.33 -9.33 -21.22
N GLY A 220 11.52 -8.34 -20.80
CA GLY A 220 10.06 -8.42 -20.83
C GLY A 220 9.52 -8.69 -22.25
N ALA A 221 9.99 -7.94 -23.24
CA ALA A 221 9.62 -8.17 -24.65
C ALA A 221 10.10 -9.53 -25.18
N TRP A 222 11.30 -9.96 -24.79
CA TRP A 222 11.80 -11.30 -25.11
C TRP A 222 10.92 -12.41 -24.51
N MET A 223 10.55 -12.30 -23.23
CA MET A 223 9.64 -13.24 -22.56
C MET A 223 8.28 -13.30 -23.27
N ARG A 224 7.75 -12.14 -23.70
CA ARG A 224 6.50 -12.08 -24.45
C ARG A 224 6.58 -12.88 -25.75
N ALA A 225 7.67 -12.76 -26.49
CA ALA A 225 7.88 -13.50 -27.75
C ALA A 225 8.02 -15.01 -27.49
N GLU A 226 8.74 -15.41 -26.45
CA GLU A 226 8.87 -16.83 -26.08
C GLU A 226 7.54 -17.43 -25.59
N ALA A 227 6.76 -16.67 -24.81
CA ALA A 227 5.42 -17.08 -24.40
C ALA A 227 4.50 -17.28 -25.63
N GLU A 228 4.56 -16.42 -26.64
CA GLU A 228 3.75 -16.61 -27.85
C GLU A 228 4.01 -17.94 -28.55
N LYS A 229 5.28 -18.34 -28.65
CA LYS A 229 5.66 -19.62 -29.26
C LYS A 229 5.10 -20.80 -28.46
N ARG A 230 5.10 -20.72 -27.13
CA ARG A 230 4.70 -21.81 -26.23
C ARG A 230 3.19 -21.93 -26.07
N ILE A 231 2.51 -20.81 -25.86
CA ILE A 231 1.09 -20.77 -25.46
C ILE A 231 0.19 -19.98 -26.41
N GLY A 232 0.72 -19.40 -27.50
CA GLY A 232 -0.06 -18.58 -28.45
C GLY A 232 -1.27 -19.30 -29.04
N HIS A 233 -1.20 -20.61 -29.20
CA HIS A 233 -2.33 -21.44 -29.66
C HIS A 233 -3.55 -21.42 -28.70
N LEU A 234 -3.34 -21.11 -27.42
CA LEU A 234 -4.42 -20.97 -26.40
C LEU A 234 -5.11 -19.59 -26.45
N TYR A 235 -4.57 -18.65 -27.21
CA TYR A 235 -5.07 -17.27 -27.36
C TYR A 235 -5.39 -16.95 -28.83
N PRO A 236 -6.35 -17.69 -29.44
CA PRO A 236 -6.68 -17.53 -30.85
C PRO A 236 -7.28 -16.15 -31.13
N LYS A 237 -7.00 -15.64 -32.34
CA LYS A 237 -7.75 -14.53 -32.94
C LYS A 237 -9.15 -15.00 -33.35
N ILE A 238 -10.08 -14.07 -33.47
CA ILE A 238 -11.44 -14.34 -33.96
C ILE A 238 -11.64 -13.74 -35.35
N GLU A 239 -12.07 -14.56 -36.30
CA GLU A 239 -12.41 -14.12 -37.65
C GLU A 239 -13.85 -13.63 -37.72
N ILE A 240 -14.07 -12.46 -38.31
CA ILE A 240 -15.43 -11.93 -38.50
C ILE A 240 -16.03 -12.56 -39.76
N THR A 241 -17.05 -13.40 -39.59
CA THR A 241 -17.73 -14.06 -40.71
C THR A 241 -18.88 -13.22 -41.27
N ALA A 242 -19.37 -13.57 -42.46
CA ALA A 242 -20.53 -12.90 -43.06
C ALA A 242 -21.79 -13.07 -42.19
N GLU A 243 -21.95 -14.24 -41.57
CA GLU A 243 -23.06 -14.58 -40.68
C GLU A 243 -23.08 -13.68 -39.44
N MET A 244 -21.90 -13.39 -38.85
CA MET A 244 -21.79 -12.47 -37.71
C MET A 244 -22.21 -11.04 -38.06
N ALA A 245 -22.15 -10.66 -39.34
CA ALA A 245 -22.41 -9.30 -39.81
C ALA A 245 -23.85 -9.05 -40.28
N VAL A 246 -24.70 -10.08 -40.41
CA VAL A 246 -26.04 -10.00 -41.03
C VAL A 246 -26.88 -8.87 -40.41
N GLU A 247 -26.92 -8.79 -39.08
CA GLU A 247 -27.66 -7.76 -38.33
C GLU A 247 -26.74 -6.84 -37.50
N ARG A 248 -25.44 -6.81 -37.83
CA ARG A 248 -24.39 -6.12 -37.05
C ARG A 248 -23.63 -5.11 -37.91
N PRO A 249 -24.18 -3.91 -38.13
CA PRO A 249 -23.54 -2.89 -38.96
C PRO A 249 -22.17 -2.45 -38.43
N ASP A 250 -21.93 -2.61 -37.12
CA ASP A 250 -20.66 -2.31 -36.46
C ASP A 250 -19.52 -3.26 -36.87
N VAL A 251 -19.80 -4.51 -37.25
CA VAL A 251 -18.78 -5.50 -37.65
C VAL A 251 -18.78 -5.79 -39.15
N LYS A 252 -19.79 -5.35 -39.90
CA LYS A 252 -19.86 -5.52 -41.36
C LYS A 252 -18.61 -5.04 -42.12
N PRO A 253 -17.96 -3.91 -41.76
CA PRO A 253 -16.71 -3.49 -42.41
C PRO A 253 -15.51 -4.39 -42.10
N LEU A 254 -15.64 -5.30 -41.12
CA LEU A 254 -14.57 -6.15 -40.61
C LEU A 254 -14.66 -7.59 -41.13
N VAL A 255 -15.64 -7.94 -41.96
CA VAL A 255 -15.81 -9.30 -42.51
C VAL A 255 -14.52 -9.77 -43.21
N GLY A 256 -14.08 -10.99 -42.88
CA GLY A 256 -12.84 -11.60 -43.33
C GLY A 256 -11.58 -11.18 -42.55
N GLN A 257 -11.68 -10.23 -41.62
CA GLN A 257 -10.56 -9.82 -40.78
C GLN A 257 -10.44 -10.73 -39.54
N LYS A 258 -9.21 -11.00 -39.13
CA LYS A 258 -8.87 -11.72 -37.88
C LYS A 258 -8.52 -10.74 -36.79
N LEU A 259 -9.45 -10.55 -35.85
CA LEU A 259 -9.31 -9.61 -34.74
C LEU A 259 -8.60 -10.25 -33.55
N THR A 260 -7.71 -9.50 -32.90
CA THR A 260 -7.09 -9.91 -31.64
C THR A 260 -8.14 -9.87 -30.52
N VAL A 261 -8.28 -10.97 -29.79
CA VAL A 261 -9.16 -11.02 -28.61
C VAL A 261 -8.49 -10.29 -27.45
N ILE A 262 -9.26 -9.48 -26.74
CA ILE A 262 -8.84 -8.71 -25.56
C ILE A 262 -9.17 -9.47 -24.28
N ALA A 263 -10.39 -9.99 -24.21
CA ALA A 263 -10.88 -10.71 -23.06
C ALA A 263 -11.99 -11.70 -23.46
N TRP A 264 -12.01 -12.81 -22.73
CA TRP A 264 -13.13 -13.76 -22.71
C TRP A 264 -13.94 -13.50 -21.44
N LEU A 265 -15.22 -13.22 -21.59
CA LEU A 265 -16.11 -12.97 -20.46
C LEU A 265 -16.85 -14.25 -20.15
N TRP A 266 -16.67 -14.76 -18.95
CA TRP A 266 -17.19 -16.03 -18.49
C TRP A 266 -18.24 -15.82 -17.41
N THR A 267 -19.14 -16.79 -17.25
CA THR A 267 -20.02 -16.91 -16.09
C THR A 267 -19.89 -18.29 -15.49
N ARG A 268 -19.92 -18.36 -14.16
CA ARG A 268 -20.02 -19.63 -13.43
C ARG A 268 -21.42 -20.20 -13.62
N THR A 269 -21.53 -21.52 -13.68
CA THR A 269 -22.80 -22.22 -13.82
C THR A 269 -23.05 -23.13 -12.62
N VAL A 270 -24.32 -23.41 -12.36
CA VAL A 270 -24.75 -24.35 -11.32
C VAL A 270 -25.92 -25.19 -11.83
N ARG A 271 -26.08 -26.40 -11.31
CA ARG A 271 -27.27 -27.23 -11.59
C ARG A 271 -28.53 -26.54 -11.11
N SER A 272 -29.58 -26.55 -11.94
CA SER A 272 -30.88 -25.99 -11.55
C SER A 272 -31.42 -26.69 -10.30
N PRO A 273 -31.88 -25.97 -9.27
CA PRO A 273 -32.52 -26.57 -8.10
C PRO A 273 -33.94 -27.10 -8.41
N ASN A 274 -34.50 -26.73 -9.57
CA ASN A 274 -35.80 -27.22 -10.00
C ASN A 274 -35.65 -28.66 -10.54
N PRO A 275 -36.36 -29.65 -9.97
CA PRO A 275 -36.29 -31.05 -10.40
C PRO A 275 -36.49 -31.26 -11.90
N ALA A 276 -37.38 -30.49 -12.55
CA ALA A 276 -37.65 -30.59 -13.98
C ALA A 276 -36.42 -30.27 -14.84
N PHE A 277 -35.54 -29.39 -14.37
CA PHE A 277 -34.32 -28.95 -15.07
C PHE A 277 -33.04 -29.38 -14.34
N SER A 278 -33.12 -30.35 -13.43
CA SER A 278 -31.97 -30.80 -12.62
C SER A 278 -30.79 -31.31 -13.46
N HIS A 279 -31.06 -31.75 -14.70
CA HIS A 279 -30.08 -32.18 -15.68
C HIS A 279 -29.37 -31.01 -16.40
N ALA A 280 -29.85 -29.77 -16.25
CA ALA A 280 -29.30 -28.59 -16.91
C ALA A 280 -28.50 -27.71 -15.95
N GLU A 281 -27.42 -27.12 -16.47
CA GLU A 281 -26.66 -26.08 -15.79
C GLU A 281 -27.17 -24.70 -16.22
N VAL A 282 -27.27 -23.77 -15.29
CA VAL A 282 -27.76 -22.41 -15.52
C VAL A 282 -26.73 -21.37 -15.07
N PRO A 283 -26.64 -20.21 -15.74
CA PRO A 283 -25.60 -19.23 -15.48
C PRO A 283 -25.87 -18.42 -14.21
N LEU A 284 -24.79 -18.06 -13.52
CA LEU A 284 -24.75 -17.12 -12.41
C LEU A 284 -24.09 -15.83 -12.89
N ALA A 285 -24.85 -14.98 -13.58
CA ALA A 285 -24.36 -13.70 -14.10
C ALA A 285 -24.91 -12.55 -13.24
N SER A 286 -24.02 -11.70 -12.73
CA SER A 286 -24.38 -10.50 -11.94
C SER A 286 -24.76 -9.31 -12.82
N THR A 287 -24.40 -9.37 -14.11
CA THR A 287 -24.79 -8.42 -15.13
C THR A 287 -24.64 -9.05 -16.51
N PHE A 288 -25.41 -8.55 -17.47
CA PHE A 288 -25.24 -8.84 -18.90
C PHE A 288 -24.75 -7.62 -19.69
N VAL A 289 -24.48 -6.49 -19.03
CA VAL A 289 -23.99 -5.28 -19.70
C VAL A 289 -22.51 -5.43 -20.05
N LEU A 290 -22.18 -5.32 -21.33
CA LEU A 290 -20.81 -5.38 -21.83
C LEU A 290 -20.21 -3.98 -22.00
N SER A 291 -21.02 -3.01 -22.42
CA SER A 291 -20.60 -1.62 -22.59
C SER A 291 -21.76 -0.71 -22.23
N SER A 292 -21.49 0.26 -21.37
CA SER A 292 -22.43 1.34 -21.01
C SER A 292 -21.99 2.70 -21.56
N LYS A 293 -21.04 2.71 -22.49
CA LYS A 293 -20.54 3.93 -23.11
C LYS A 293 -21.53 4.40 -24.18
N GLU A 294 -21.95 5.65 -24.07
CA GLU A 294 -22.92 6.26 -24.99
C GLU A 294 -22.50 6.10 -26.46
N GLY A 295 -23.43 5.63 -27.29
CA GLY A 295 -23.24 5.35 -28.71
C GLY A 295 -22.38 4.10 -29.01
N LYS A 296 -21.96 3.35 -27.99
CA LYS A 296 -21.18 2.11 -28.09
C LYS A 296 -21.70 1.05 -27.12
N GLU A 297 -22.98 1.09 -26.80
CA GLU A 297 -23.62 0.19 -25.87
C GLU A 297 -23.70 -1.24 -26.45
N ALA A 298 -23.48 -2.22 -25.58
CA ALA A 298 -23.59 -3.62 -25.93
C ALA A 298 -23.97 -4.45 -24.69
N TYR A 299 -24.71 -5.52 -24.91
CA TYR A 299 -25.16 -6.41 -23.85
C TYR A 299 -25.31 -7.85 -24.34
N VAL A 300 -25.38 -8.76 -23.39
CA VAL A 300 -25.63 -10.19 -23.61
C VAL A 300 -27.12 -10.46 -23.43
N GLU A 301 -27.69 -11.18 -24.39
CA GLU A 301 -29.06 -11.69 -24.33
C GLU A 301 -29.01 -13.22 -24.26
N PRO A 302 -29.46 -13.83 -23.14
CA PRO A 302 -29.70 -15.26 -23.12
C PRO A 302 -30.93 -15.60 -23.98
N VAL A 303 -30.75 -16.53 -24.91
CA VAL A 303 -31.82 -17.13 -25.73
C VAL A 303 -32.06 -18.54 -25.21
N VAL A 304 -33.29 -18.82 -24.79
CA VAL A 304 -33.72 -20.11 -24.24
C VAL A 304 -34.61 -20.80 -25.26
N ASP A 305 -34.34 -22.08 -25.51
CA ASP A 305 -35.12 -22.96 -26.38
C ASP A 305 -35.35 -24.30 -25.66
N GLY A 306 -36.53 -24.45 -25.06
CA GLY A 306 -36.83 -25.55 -24.14
C GLY A 306 -35.87 -25.58 -22.95
N ASP A 307 -35.10 -26.67 -22.85
CA ASP A 307 -34.11 -26.90 -21.79
C ASP A 307 -32.70 -26.42 -22.18
N LEU A 308 -32.53 -25.99 -23.45
CA LEU A 308 -31.28 -25.48 -23.99
C LEU A 308 -31.24 -23.96 -23.90
N TRP A 309 -30.05 -23.41 -23.75
CA TRP A 309 -29.85 -21.98 -23.76
C TRP A 309 -28.47 -21.60 -24.32
N GLN A 310 -28.40 -20.41 -24.90
CA GLN A 310 -27.17 -19.83 -25.43
C GLN A 310 -27.14 -18.32 -25.19
N PHE A 311 -25.95 -17.74 -25.17
CA PHE A 311 -25.77 -16.29 -25.11
C PHE A 311 -25.60 -15.71 -26.51
N THR A 312 -26.28 -14.61 -26.78
CA THR A 312 -26.13 -13.82 -28.01
C THR A 312 -25.75 -12.39 -27.64
N VAL A 313 -24.77 -11.79 -28.32
CA VAL A 313 -24.43 -10.38 -28.09
C VAL A 313 -25.29 -9.46 -28.95
N LYS A 314 -25.87 -8.45 -28.33
CA LYS A 314 -26.66 -7.39 -28.96
C LYS A 314 -25.96 -6.04 -28.79
N VAL A 315 -26.05 -5.19 -29.81
CA VAL A 315 -25.53 -3.82 -29.81
C VAL A 315 -26.71 -2.85 -29.67
N GLY A 316 -26.50 -1.78 -28.91
CA GLY A 316 -27.51 -0.79 -28.57
C GLY A 316 -27.87 -0.80 -27.08
N THR A 317 -28.83 0.03 -26.72
CA THR A 317 -29.22 0.29 -25.33
C THR A 317 -29.62 -0.99 -24.60
N PRO A 318 -28.95 -1.36 -23.49
CA PRO A 318 -29.29 -2.56 -22.74
C PRO A 318 -30.69 -2.42 -22.10
N PRO A 319 -31.54 -3.46 -22.18
CA PRO A 319 -32.81 -3.45 -21.46
C PRO A 319 -32.56 -3.43 -19.95
N ALA A 320 -33.53 -2.96 -19.16
CA ALA A 320 -33.38 -2.85 -17.69
C ALA A 320 -32.92 -4.17 -17.05
N ARG A 321 -33.46 -5.31 -17.50
CA ARG A 321 -33.10 -6.67 -17.04
C ARG A 321 -31.62 -7.04 -17.25
N ALA A 322 -30.92 -6.42 -18.20
CA ALA A 322 -29.53 -6.73 -18.49
C ALA A 322 -28.60 -6.21 -17.37
N LYS A 323 -29.02 -5.21 -16.58
CA LYS A 323 -28.19 -4.65 -15.51
C LYS A 323 -27.88 -5.68 -14.43
N ASP A 324 -28.89 -6.47 -14.04
CA ASP A 324 -28.76 -7.47 -12.97
C ASP A 324 -28.43 -8.88 -13.49
N GLY A 325 -28.53 -9.11 -14.80
CA GLY A 325 -28.35 -10.43 -15.40
C GLY A 325 -29.33 -11.46 -14.84
N THR A 326 -28.80 -12.43 -14.08
CA THR A 326 -29.58 -13.43 -13.33
C THR A 326 -29.61 -13.15 -11.83
N LYS A 327 -28.98 -12.09 -11.35
CA LYS A 327 -28.92 -11.71 -9.94
C LYS A 327 -30.30 -11.28 -9.44
N LEU A 328 -30.64 -11.68 -8.21
CA LEU A 328 -31.84 -11.20 -7.52
C LEU A 328 -31.53 -10.22 -6.37
N ALA A 329 -30.41 -10.42 -5.68
CA ALA A 329 -30.01 -9.58 -4.55
C ALA A 329 -28.50 -9.71 -4.26
N ARG A 330 -28.00 -8.98 -3.26
CA ARG A 330 -26.62 -9.10 -2.73
C ARG A 330 -26.32 -10.55 -2.32
N GLY A 331 -25.06 -10.97 -2.40
CA GLY A 331 -24.65 -12.33 -2.05
C GLY A 331 -24.90 -13.34 -3.16
N ALA A 332 -25.12 -14.62 -2.84
CA ALA A 332 -25.32 -15.70 -3.83
C ALA A 332 -26.81 -15.93 -4.11
N ASN A 333 -27.55 -14.89 -4.53
CA ASN A 333 -28.98 -14.96 -4.81
C ASN A 333 -29.23 -14.75 -6.31
N PHE A 334 -29.76 -15.78 -6.98
CA PHE A 334 -29.93 -15.78 -8.43
C PHE A 334 -31.29 -16.32 -8.86
N ARG A 335 -31.68 -16.04 -10.10
CA ARG A 335 -32.85 -16.60 -10.76
C ARG A 335 -32.40 -17.65 -11.76
N CYS A 336 -32.98 -18.84 -11.68
CA CYS A 336 -32.77 -19.89 -12.68
C CYS A 336 -33.26 -19.41 -14.05
N LEU A 337 -32.38 -19.42 -15.05
CA LEU A 337 -32.68 -18.93 -16.39
C LEU A 337 -33.81 -19.73 -17.06
N LEU A 338 -33.89 -21.03 -16.80
CA LEU A 338 -34.86 -21.94 -17.42
C LEU A 338 -36.22 -21.92 -16.70
N SER A 339 -36.22 -22.04 -15.37
CA SER A 339 -37.47 -22.17 -14.60
C SER A 339 -38.00 -20.87 -14.00
N GLY A 340 -37.21 -19.80 -13.98
CA GLY A 340 -37.54 -18.56 -13.27
C GLY A 340 -37.50 -18.66 -11.74
N MET A 341 -37.29 -19.84 -11.17
CA MET A 341 -37.25 -20.02 -9.72
C MET A 341 -35.98 -19.40 -9.09
N PRO A 342 -36.06 -18.90 -7.85
CA PRO A 342 -34.89 -18.51 -7.08
C PRO A 342 -33.92 -19.69 -6.88
N ILE A 343 -32.63 -19.41 -7.03
CA ILE A 343 -31.51 -20.26 -6.65
C ILE A 343 -30.90 -19.63 -5.40
N GLU A 344 -31.12 -20.29 -4.27
CA GLU A 344 -30.72 -19.78 -2.96
C GLU A 344 -29.22 -19.96 -2.67
N PRO A 345 -28.63 -19.12 -1.80
CA PRO A 345 -27.22 -19.21 -1.43
C PRO A 345 -26.81 -20.58 -0.90
N LYS A 346 -27.70 -21.27 -0.16
CA LYS A 346 -27.43 -22.59 0.40
C LYS A 346 -27.17 -23.63 -0.70
N HIS A 347 -27.97 -23.61 -1.77
CA HIS A 347 -27.80 -24.50 -2.92
C HIS A 347 -26.46 -24.23 -3.63
N ILE A 348 -26.17 -22.96 -3.92
CA ILE A 348 -24.93 -22.58 -4.63
C ILE A 348 -23.69 -22.93 -3.81
N LYS A 349 -23.72 -22.72 -2.49
CA LYS A 349 -22.62 -23.12 -1.59
C LYS A 349 -22.45 -24.64 -1.59
N ALA A 350 -23.55 -25.41 -1.50
CA ALA A 350 -23.50 -26.87 -1.52
C ALA A 350 -22.92 -27.41 -2.84
N GLU A 351 -23.33 -26.87 -3.98
CA GLU A 351 -22.79 -27.22 -5.29
C GLU A 351 -21.31 -26.82 -5.42
N GLY A 352 -20.93 -25.64 -4.92
CA GLY A 352 -19.54 -25.18 -4.88
C GLY A 352 -18.63 -26.06 -4.05
N VAL A 353 -19.00 -26.33 -2.80
CA VAL A 353 -18.24 -27.23 -1.89
C VAL A 353 -18.11 -28.64 -2.49
N ALA A 354 -19.11 -29.10 -3.24
CA ALA A 354 -19.08 -30.38 -3.93
C ALA A 354 -18.33 -30.36 -5.28
N GLY A 355 -17.71 -29.23 -5.66
CA GLY A 355 -16.93 -29.11 -6.89
C GLY A 355 -17.76 -29.09 -8.19
N ARG A 356 -19.06 -28.78 -8.11
CA ARG A 356 -20.01 -28.83 -9.24
C ARG A 356 -20.31 -27.46 -9.86
N LEU A 357 -19.53 -26.43 -9.56
CA LEU A 357 -19.62 -25.15 -10.27
C LEU A 357 -18.94 -25.28 -11.63
N GLY A 358 -19.71 -25.12 -12.70
CA GLY A 358 -19.21 -25.07 -14.07
C GLY A 358 -18.87 -23.65 -14.52
N GLN A 359 -18.50 -23.52 -15.79
CA GLN A 359 -18.19 -22.25 -16.44
C GLN A 359 -18.67 -22.27 -17.90
N ARG A 360 -19.27 -21.16 -18.36
CA ARG A 360 -19.74 -20.98 -19.73
C ARG A 360 -19.29 -19.63 -20.28
N LEU A 361 -18.84 -19.60 -21.54
CA LEU A 361 -18.43 -18.37 -22.19
C LEU A 361 -19.66 -17.50 -22.49
N MET A 362 -19.61 -16.24 -22.07
CA MET A 362 -20.72 -15.28 -22.14
C MET A 362 -20.55 -14.27 -23.27
N ALA A 363 -19.33 -13.79 -23.51
CA ALA A 363 -18.99 -12.95 -24.66
C ALA A 363 -17.50 -12.97 -24.97
N ILE A 364 -17.14 -12.61 -26.22
CA ILE A 364 -15.76 -12.36 -26.65
C ILE A 364 -15.62 -10.87 -26.93
N VAL A 365 -14.59 -10.24 -26.35
CA VAL A 365 -14.26 -8.83 -26.62
C VAL A 365 -13.02 -8.77 -27.50
N ALA A 366 -13.10 -8.12 -28.66
CA ALA A 366 -12.02 -8.04 -29.64
C ALA A 366 -11.61 -6.60 -29.96
N GLU A 367 -10.38 -6.43 -30.45
CA GLU A 367 -9.85 -5.16 -30.94
C GLU A 367 -10.47 -4.83 -32.30
N GLY A 368 -11.29 -3.77 -32.37
CA GLY A 368 -11.71 -3.15 -33.62
C GLY A 368 -10.87 -1.90 -33.95
N THR A 369 -11.09 -1.32 -35.12
CA THR A 369 -10.28 -0.21 -35.67
C THR A 369 -10.24 1.04 -34.76
N ARG A 370 -11.35 1.35 -34.07
CA ARG A 370 -11.49 2.56 -33.20
C ARG A 370 -12.28 2.30 -31.91
N SER A 371 -12.71 1.07 -31.68
CA SER A 371 -13.51 0.67 -30.53
C SER A 371 -13.39 -0.81 -30.27
N ARG A 372 -13.80 -1.23 -29.08
CA ARG A 372 -14.00 -2.64 -28.77
C ARG A 372 -15.16 -3.18 -29.60
N VAL A 373 -15.02 -4.41 -30.08
CA VAL A 373 -16.07 -5.18 -30.75
C VAL A 373 -16.51 -6.28 -29.79
N TYR A 374 -17.81 -6.43 -29.61
CA TYR A 374 -18.39 -7.46 -28.73
C TYR A 374 -19.05 -8.54 -29.58
N LEU A 375 -18.63 -9.79 -29.38
CA LEU A 375 -19.01 -10.93 -30.22
C LEU A 375 -19.66 -12.03 -29.38
N THR A 376 -20.64 -12.67 -30.00
CA THR A 376 -21.30 -13.87 -29.47
C THR A 376 -20.27 -14.98 -29.22
N PRO A 377 -20.35 -15.72 -28.10
CA PRO A 377 -19.49 -16.87 -27.83
C PRO A 377 -19.50 -17.88 -28.98
N THR A 378 -18.35 -18.48 -29.24
CA THR A 378 -18.23 -19.61 -30.17
C THR A 378 -17.66 -20.82 -29.45
N GLU A 379 -18.12 -22.02 -29.81
CA GLU A 379 -17.68 -23.27 -29.20
C GLU A 379 -16.16 -23.47 -29.32
N MET A 380 -15.56 -23.01 -30.42
CA MET A 380 -14.11 -23.07 -30.66
C MET A 380 -13.31 -22.41 -29.55
N HIS A 381 -13.66 -21.19 -29.15
CA HIS A 381 -12.90 -20.47 -28.12
C HIS A 381 -13.07 -21.09 -26.73
N GLU A 382 -14.25 -21.64 -26.44
CA GLU A 382 -14.50 -22.39 -25.20
C GLU A 382 -13.71 -23.71 -25.17
N ALA A 383 -13.68 -24.43 -26.30
CA ALA A 383 -12.91 -25.67 -26.45
C ALA A 383 -11.40 -25.43 -26.31
N ILE A 384 -10.85 -24.40 -26.95
CA ILE A 384 -9.43 -24.05 -26.84
C ILE A 384 -9.05 -23.70 -25.40
N ALA A 385 -9.89 -22.95 -24.68
CA ALA A 385 -9.64 -22.64 -23.27
C ALA A 385 -9.60 -23.91 -22.40
N ARG A 386 -10.45 -24.91 -22.70
CA ARG A 386 -10.50 -26.21 -22.00
C ARG A 386 -9.35 -27.15 -22.34
N GLN A 387 -8.63 -26.93 -23.44
CA GLN A 387 -7.45 -27.72 -23.80
C GLN A 387 -6.24 -27.40 -22.91
N ALA A 388 -6.26 -26.28 -22.18
CA ALA A 388 -5.15 -25.89 -21.32
C ALA A 388 -4.94 -26.88 -20.17
N GLN A 389 -3.73 -27.42 -20.05
CA GLN A 389 -3.34 -28.35 -19.00
C GLN A 389 -2.18 -27.77 -18.18
N PRO A 390 -2.44 -27.22 -16.98
CA PRO A 390 -1.38 -26.70 -16.14
C PRO A 390 -0.56 -27.84 -15.52
N GLU A 391 0.77 -27.81 -15.70
CA GLU A 391 1.70 -28.76 -15.06
C GLU A 391 1.88 -28.49 -13.56
N TRP A 392 1.65 -27.25 -13.15
CA TRP A 392 1.80 -26.80 -11.77
C TRP A 392 0.71 -25.81 -11.40
N ARG A 393 0.30 -25.82 -10.12
CA ARG A 393 -0.56 -24.80 -9.51
C ARG A 393 -0.21 -24.61 -8.03
N PRO A 394 -0.52 -23.44 -7.44
CA PRO A 394 -0.37 -23.25 -6.00
C PRO A 394 -1.31 -24.16 -5.20
N GLU A 395 -0.74 -24.98 -4.31
CA GLU A 395 -1.50 -25.91 -3.44
C GLU A 395 -1.69 -25.38 -2.01
N THR A 396 -1.13 -24.21 -1.70
CA THR A 396 -1.26 -23.54 -0.39
C THR A 396 -2.73 -23.24 -0.10
N PRO A 397 -3.25 -23.60 1.09
CA PRO A 397 -4.64 -23.32 1.45
C PRO A 397 -4.89 -21.81 1.57
N LEU A 398 -6.10 -21.39 1.24
CA LEU A 398 -6.58 -20.04 1.51
C LEU A 398 -6.85 -19.88 3.03
N PRO A 399 -6.56 -18.71 3.61
CA PRO A 399 -6.95 -18.39 4.98
C PRO A 399 -8.47 -18.45 5.16
N ASP A 400 -8.93 -19.09 6.24
CA ASP A 400 -10.35 -19.14 6.61
C ASP A 400 -10.76 -17.90 7.41
N ASP A 401 -10.51 -16.71 6.84
CA ASP A 401 -10.99 -15.45 7.41
C ASP A 401 -12.35 -15.08 6.79
N PRO A 402 -13.46 -15.21 7.54
CA PRO A 402 -14.80 -14.96 7.01
C PRO A 402 -15.05 -13.48 6.64
N ARG A 403 -14.16 -12.58 7.03
CA ARG A 403 -14.25 -11.14 6.72
C ARG A 403 -13.76 -10.83 5.31
N ASN A 404 -12.78 -11.59 4.80
CA ASN A 404 -12.00 -11.20 3.63
C ASN A 404 -11.83 -12.31 2.57
N PHE A 405 -12.07 -13.59 2.89
CA PHE A 405 -11.88 -14.71 1.97
C PHE A 405 -13.19 -15.49 1.75
N TRP A 406 -14.11 -14.92 0.97
CA TRP A 406 -15.45 -15.54 0.79
C TRP A 406 -15.47 -16.73 -0.16
N THR A 407 -14.38 -16.99 -0.87
CA THR A 407 -14.26 -18.06 -1.87
C THR A 407 -14.31 -19.46 -1.25
N LEU A 408 -13.87 -19.62 0.01
CA LEU A 408 -13.92 -20.91 0.72
C LEU A 408 -15.34 -21.46 0.83
N ASN A 409 -16.33 -20.57 1.02
CA ASN A 409 -17.75 -20.95 1.08
C ASN A 409 -18.28 -21.60 -0.21
N TYR A 410 -17.51 -21.58 -1.30
CA TYR A 410 -17.88 -22.08 -2.61
C TYR A 410 -16.91 -23.14 -3.13
N GLY A 411 -16.13 -23.78 -2.24
CA GLY A 411 -15.24 -24.89 -2.57
C GLY A 411 -13.88 -24.49 -3.16
N LEU A 412 -13.58 -23.19 -3.26
CA LEU A 412 -12.25 -22.70 -3.64
C LEU A 412 -11.41 -22.58 -2.37
N SER A 413 -10.60 -23.60 -2.09
CA SER A 413 -9.93 -23.79 -0.80
C SER A 413 -8.42 -23.54 -0.85
N LYS A 414 -7.86 -23.47 -2.06
CA LYS A 414 -6.42 -23.23 -2.31
C LYS A 414 -6.22 -22.05 -3.24
N PHE A 415 -5.06 -21.41 -3.18
CA PHE A 415 -4.74 -20.30 -4.07
C PHE A 415 -4.81 -20.69 -5.56
N GLY A 416 -4.46 -21.94 -5.92
CA GLY A 416 -4.60 -22.44 -7.29
C GLY A 416 -6.05 -22.54 -7.79
N ASP A 417 -7.03 -22.66 -6.89
CA ASP A 417 -8.46 -22.73 -7.27
C ASP A 417 -9.00 -21.37 -7.73
N LEU A 418 -8.26 -20.28 -7.50
CA LEU A 418 -8.64 -18.93 -7.92
C LEU A 418 -8.46 -18.70 -9.42
N PHE A 419 -7.81 -19.62 -10.15
CA PHE A 419 -7.42 -19.45 -11.54
C PHE A 419 -8.10 -20.52 -12.43
N THR A 420 -8.41 -20.17 -13.68
CA THR A 420 -8.77 -21.17 -14.69
C THR A 420 -7.54 -21.96 -15.15
N PRO A 421 -7.70 -23.16 -15.74
CA PRO A 421 -6.56 -23.91 -16.29
C PRO A 421 -5.72 -23.12 -17.29
N ARG A 422 -6.36 -22.34 -18.18
CA ARG A 422 -5.65 -21.48 -19.14
C ARG A 422 -4.91 -20.33 -18.47
N GLN A 423 -5.49 -19.70 -17.44
CA GLN A 423 -4.80 -18.69 -16.64
C GLN A 423 -3.56 -19.27 -15.94
N LEU A 424 -3.66 -20.48 -15.37
CA LEU A 424 -2.52 -21.17 -14.76
C LEU A 424 -1.42 -21.48 -15.77
N VAL A 425 -1.76 -21.98 -16.96
CA VAL A 425 -0.77 -22.21 -18.04
C VAL A 425 -0.07 -20.91 -18.43
N GLY A 426 -0.81 -19.80 -18.57
CA GLY A 426 -0.25 -18.49 -18.84
C GLY A 426 0.74 -18.04 -17.75
N LEU A 427 0.30 -18.00 -16.49
CA LEU A 427 1.11 -17.54 -15.36
C LEU A 427 2.34 -18.43 -15.11
N THR A 428 2.19 -19.75 -15.22
CA THR A 428 3.32 -20.68 -15.07
C THR A 428 4.34 -20.56 -16.19
N THR A 429 3.90 -20.31 -17.42
CA THR A 429 4.79 -20.03 -18.56
C THR A 429 5.64 -18.80 -18.28
N PHE A 430 5.02 -17.67 -17.89
CA PHE A 430 5.76 -16.45 -17.55
C PHE A 430 6.64 -16.61 -16.31
N SER A 431 6.16 -17.32 -15.28
CA SER A 431 6.96 -17.63 -14.07
C SER A 431 8.22 -18.42 -14.39
N ASN A 432 8.14 -19.46 -15.24
CA ASN A 432 9.30 -20.23 -15.66
C ASN A 432 10.25 -19.38 -16.52
N LEU A 433 9.69 -18.54 -17.41
CA LEU A 433 10.46 -17.63 -18.26
C LEU A 433 11.26 -16.58 -17.46
N VAL A 434 10.89 -16.24 -16.22
CA VAL A 434 11.71 -15.35 -15.37
C VAL A 434 13.10 -15.94 -15.15
N GLN A 435 13.19 -17.25 -14.85
CA GLN A 435 14.48 -17.91 -14.65
C GLN A 435 15.29 -18.00 -15.93
N GLU A 436 14.63 -18.26 -17.07
CA GLU A 436 15.28 -18.26 -18.37
C GLU A 436 15.75 -16.85 -18.78
N ALA A 437 14.99 -15.81 -18.44
CA ALA A 437 15.37 -14.41 -18.68
C ALA A 437 16.58 -13.99 -17.83
N ILE A 438 16.68 -14.46 -16.57
CA ILE A 438 17.86 -14.25 -15.72
C ILE A 438 19.09 -14.89 -16.38
N GLU A 439 18.99 -16.15 -16.81
CA GLU A 439 20.12 -16.84 -17.45
C GLU A 439 20.52 -16.18 -18.77
N LYS A 440 19.53 -15.78 -19.58
CA LYS A 440 19.78 -15.03 -20.80
C LYS A 440 20.46 -13.68 -20.51
N CYS A 441 20.00 -12.96 -19.49
CA CYS A 441 20.58 -11.69 -19.09
C CYS A 441 22.02 -11.83 -18.63
N ARG A 442 22.33 -12.91 -17.89
CA ARG A 442 23.69 -13.24 -17.48
C ARG A 442 24.61 -13.47 -18.68
N GLN A 443 24.15 -14.20 -19.69
CA GLN A 443 24.91 -14.46 -20.93
C GLN A 443 25.13 -13.18 -21.75
N ASP A 444 24.08 -12.38 -21.93
CA ASP A 444 24.15 -11.13 -22.67
C ASP A 444 25.06 -10.11 -21.94
N ALA A 445 25.03 -10.06 -20.61
CA ALA A 445 25.92 -9.23 -19.79
C ALA A 445 27.40 -9.62 -19.94
N LEU A 446 27.71 -10.92 -19.93
CA LEU A 446 29.08 -11.42 -20.19
C LEU A 446 29.54 -11.05 -21.61
N ALA A 447 28.67 -11.24 -22.61
CA ALA A 447 28.99 -10.89 -23.99
C ALA A 447 29.19 -9.38 -24.19
N ALA A 448 28.50 -8.55 -23.42
CA ALA A 448 28.67 -7.10 -23.39
C ALA A 448 29.92 -6.63 -22.63
N GLY A 449 30.70 -7.54 -22.05
CA GLY A 449 31.91 -7.24 -21.30
C GLY A 449 31.64 -6.64 -19.92
N MET A 450 30.50 -6.95 -19.29
CA MET A 450 30.24 -6.56 -17.91
C MET A 450 31.16 -7.34 -16.97
N ASP A 451 31.93 -6.61 -16.15
CA ASP A 451 32.81 -7.22 -15.16
C ASP A 451 32.02 -8.03 -14.13
N ASP A 452 32.61 -9.14 -13.69
CA ASP A 452 32.13 -9.90 -12.53
C ASP A 452 32.60 -9.23 -11.23
N ASP A 453 32.06 -9.66 -10.09
CA ASP A 453 32.38 -9.05 -8.79
C ASP A 453 33.90 -9.06 -8.51
N PRO A 454 34.49 -7.99 -7.93
CA PRO A 454 35.95 -7.88 -7.75
C PRO A 454 36.61 -9.06 -7.00
N SER A 455 35.86 -9.74 -6.13
CA SER A 455 36.30 -10.91 -5.36
C SER A 455 36.22 -12.24 -6.13
N SER A 456 35.60 -12.28 -7.31
CA SER A 456 35.46 -13.48 -8.15
C SER A 456 36.75 -13.87 -8.89
N SER A 457 37.79 -13.01 -8.82
CA SER A 457 39.11 -13.19 -9.47
C SER A 457 39.92 -14.42 -9.00
N SER A 458 39.36 -15.26 -8.11
CA SER A 458 40.00 -16.45 -7.52
C SER A 458 39.17 -17.75 -7.65
N GLY A 459 38.39 -17.92 -8.73
CA GLY A 459 37.67 -19.17 -8.99
C GLY A 459 36.47 -19.44 -8.07
N GLN A 460 36.03 -18.42 -7.32
CA GLN A 460 34.80 -18.44 -6.54
C GLN A 460 33.59 -18.13 -7.43
N ALA A 461 32.44 -18.74 -7.12
CA ALA A 461 31.17 -18.45 -7.80
C ALA A 461 30.83 -16.94 -7.68
N SER A 462 30.32 -16.35 -8.77
CA SER A 462 29.85 -14.96 -8.83
C SER A 462 28.90 -14.66 -7.66
N ILE A 463 29.03 -13.48 -7.06
CA ILE A 463 28.24 -13.10 -5.88
C ILE A 463 26.81 -12.77 -6.31
N GLY A 464 25.85 -13.51 -5.76
CA GLY A 464 24.44 -13.26 -6.03
C GLY A 464 23.93 -11.95 -5.42
N LEU A 465 22.78 -11.50 -5.90
CA LEU A 465 22.12 -10.26 -5.48
C LEU A 465 21.84 -10.21 -3.97
N ASP A 466 21.39 -11.32 -3.38
CA ASP A 466 21.09 -11.43 -1.94
C ASP A 466 22.34 -11.25 -1.07
N ALA A 467 23.49 -11.74 -1.54
CA ALA A 467 24.79 -11.60 -0.88
C ALA A 467 25.46 -10.23 -1.14
N GLY A 468 24.76 -9.30 -1.80
CA GLY A 468 25.27 -7.95 -2.04
C GLY A 468 26.14 -7.78 -3.29
N GLY A 469 26.11 -8.74 -4.22
CA GLY A 469 26.87 -8.65 -5.47
C GLY A 469 26.46 -7.46 -6.36
N ILE A 470 27.40 -7.03 -7.20
CA ILE A 470 27.25 -5.93 -8.17
C ILE A 470 27.70 -6.33 -9.59
N GLY A 471 28.19 -7.56 -9.75
CA GLY A 471 28.62 -8.15 -11.02
C GLY A 471 27.47 -8.74 -11.84
N VAL A 472 27.85 -9.55 -12.83
CA VAL A 472 26.95 -10.15 -13.83
C VAL A 472 25.79 -10.94 -13.19
N ALA A 473 26.06 -11.81 -12.21
CA ALA A 473 25.01 -12.63 -11.61
C ALA A 473 23.98 -11.78 -10.86
N ALA A 474 24.44 -10.82 -10.05
CA ALA A 474 23.57 -9.92 -9.30
C ALA A 474 22.74 -9.03 -10.22
N TYR A 475 23.32 -8.53 -11.33
CA TYR A 475 22.59 -7.72 -12.31
C TYR A 475 21.47 -8.50 -12.98
N ALA A 476 21.75 -9.72 -13.46
CA ALA A 476 20.76 -10.59 -14.07
C ALA A 476 19.64 -10.96 -13.11
N GLN A 477 19.98 -11.27 -11.86
CA GLN A 477 19.01 -11.53 -10.79
C GLN A 477 18.15 -10.28 -10.48
N ALA A 478 18.74 -9.08 -10.51
CA ALA A 478 17.99 -7.83 -10.31
C ALA A 478 16.94 -7.62 -11.40
N VAL A 479 17.26 -7.85 -12.67
CA VAL A 479 16.29 -7.87 -13.78
C VAL A 479 15.16 -8.87 -13.48
N GLY A 480 15.52 -10.07 -13.02
CA GLY A 480 14.56 -11.12 -12.62
C GLY A 480 13.56 -10.68 -11.54
N VAL A 481 13.99 -9.90 -10.55
CA VAL A 481 13.10 -9.38 -9.49
C VAL A 481 11.98 -8.51 -10.08
N TYR A 482 12.31 -7.58 -10.98
CA TYR A 482 11.30 -6.70 -11.59
C TYR A 482 10.41 -7.43 -12.59
N LEU A 483 10.93 -8.44 -13.30
CA LEU A 483 10.11 -9.32 -14.14
C LEU A 483 9.12 -10.14 -13.31
N ALA A 484 9.52 -10.60 -12.12
CA ALA A 484 8.61 -11.26 -11.18
C ALA A 484 7.53 -10.31 -10.64
N PHE A 485 7.83 -9.03 -10.42
CA PHE A 485 6.79 -8.05 -10.07
C PHE A 485 5.78 -7.82 -11.19
N ALA A 486 6.20 -7.88 -12.46
CA ALA A 486 5.28 -7.85 -13.59
C ALA A 486 4.38 -9.10 -13.61
N LEU A 487 4.92 -10.27 -13.27
CA LEU A 487 4.14 -11.51 -13.09
C LEU A 487 3.09 -11.38 -11.97
N ASP A 488 3.41 -10.77 -10.83
CA ASP A 488 2.43 -10.57 -9.76
C ASP A 488 1.27 -9.66 -10.17
N LYS A 489 1.54 -8.62 -10.97
CA LYS A 489 0.49 -7.79 -11.56
C LYS A 489 -0.37 -8.57 -12.54
N MET A 490 0.27 -9.44 -13.32
CA MET A 490 -0.43 -10.37 -14.20
C MET A 490 -1.30 -11.34 -13.41
N ALA A 491 -0.86 -11.81 -12.24
CA ALA A 491 -1.67 -12.67 -11.36
C ALA A 491 -2.88 -11.91 -10.78
N ASP A 492 -2.70 -10.67 -10.30
CA ASP A 492 -3.77 -9.81 -9.75
C ASP A 492 -4.88 -9.52 -10.80
N LEU A 493 -4.53 -9.47 -12.08
CA LEU A 493 -5.46 -9.23 -13.19
C LEU A 493 -5.74 -10.48 -14.06
N GLY A 494 -5.22 -11.64 -13.66
CA GLY A 494 -5.19 -12.88 -14.45
C GLY A 494 -5.80 -14.07 -13.73
N ASN A 495 -6.78 -13.83 -12.85
CA ASN A 495 -7.48 -14.85 -12.08
C ASN A 495 -8.98 -14.88 -12.41
N SER A 496 -9.69 -15.91 -11.95
CA SER A 496 -11.13 -16.09 -12.20
C SER A 496 -12.02 -15.22 -11.28
N LEU A 497 -11.41 -14.25 -10.60
CA LEU A 497 -12.03 -13.26 -9.74
C LEU A 497 -11.84 -11.81 -10.24
N CYS A 498 -11.38 -11.64 -11.47
CA CYS A 498 -11.32 -10.34 -12.15
C CYS A 498 -12.65 -10.02 -12.82
N ARG A 499 -13.23 -8.85 -12.55
CA ARG A 499 -14.50 -8.41 -13.18
C ARG A 499 -14.25 -7.65 -14.48
N TRP A 500 -15.24 -7.64 -15.36
CA TRP A 500 -15.31 -6.70 -16.47
C TRP A 500 -15.84 -5.33 -15.99
N GLU A 501 -15.26 -4.24 -16.48
CA GLU A 501 -15.75 -2.87 -16.23
C GLU A 501 -16.36 -2.25 -17.49
N PRO A 502 -17.70 -2.18 -17.61
CA PRO A 502 -18.38 -1.76 -18.83
C PRO A 502 -18.11 -0.31 -19.28
N ILE A 503 -17.69 0.57 -18.37
CA ILE A 503 -17.38 1.97 -18.70
C ILE A 503 -15.97 2.08 -19.29
N ALA A 504 -14.98 1.50 -18.60
CA ALA A 504 -13.59 1.51 -19.04
C ALA A 504 -13.31 0.49 -20.17
N GLN A 505 -14.24 -0.46 -20.38
CA GLN A 505 -14.19 -1.52 -21.38
C GLN A 505 -12.90 -2.36 -21.24
N CYS A 506 -12.60 -2.76 -20.01
CA CYS A 506 -11.43 -3.57 -19.68
C CYS A 506 -11.65 -4.47 -18.44
N PRO A 507 -10.83 -5.52 -18.27
CA PRO A 507 -10.77 -6.28 -17.02
C PRO A 507 -10.25 -5.41 -15.87
N ARG A 508 -10.73 -5.67 -14.66
CA ARG A 508 -10.29 -5.03 -13.40
C ARG A 508 -9.70 -6.04 -12.44
N GLN A 509 -8.68 -5.58 -11.74
CA GLN A 509 -7.85 -6.36 -10.84
C GLN A 509 -8.63 -6.91 -9.65
N LEU A 510 -8.15 -8.01 -9.07
CA LEU A 510 -8.73 -8.65 -7.89
C LEU A 510 -8.71 -7.69 -6.71
N PHE A 511 -7.55 -7.09 -6.41
CA PHE A 511 -7.38 -6.23 -5.24
C PHE A 511 -7.83 -4.77 -5.49
N GLY A 512 -9.11 -4.60 -5.85
CA GLY A 512 -9.81 -3.32 -5.70
C GLY A 512 -10.15 -2.97 -4.24
N ARG A 513 -10.02 -3.95 -3.34
CA ARG A 513 -10.16 -3.86 -1.87
C ARG A 513 -9.23 -4.88 -1.22
N GLN A 514 -9.07 -4.80 0.11
CA GLN A 514 -8.23 -5.69 0.92
C GLN A 514 -8.93 -7.05 1.20
N ALA A 515 -9.41 -7.71 0.15
CA ALA A 515 -10.15 -8.99 0.25
C ALA A 515 -10.07 -9.78 -1.05
N ILE A 516 -10.32 -11.09 -0.97
CA ILE A 516 -10.52 -12.00 -2.10
C ILE A 516 -12.01 -12.39 -2.17
N PRO A 517 -12.84 -11.58 -2.85
CA PRO A 517 -14.27 -11.82 -2.92
C PRO A 517 -14.62 -12.91 -3.93
N MET A 518 -15.71 -13.64 -3.68
CA MET A 518 -16.32 -14.47 -4.71
C MET A 518 -17.03 -13.59 -5.76
N ILE A 519 -16.78 -13.86 -7.04
CA ILE A 519 -17.55 -13.30 -8.16
C ILE A 519 -18.10 -14.41 -9.05
N TRP A 520 -19.10 -14.05 -9.86
CA TRP A 520 -19.97 -15.01 -10.56
C TRP A 520 -19.76 -14.97 -12.06
N ASP A 521 -19.55 -13.78 -12.59
CA ASP A 521 -19.09 -13.48 -13.94
C ASP A 521 -17.70 -12.84 -13.87
N PHE A 522 -16.77 -13.29 -14.71
CA PHE A 522 -15.37 -12.86 -14.67
C PHE A 522 -14.80 -12.63 -16.07
N ALA A 523 -13.82 -11.74 -16.15
CA ALA A 523 -13.08 -11.43 -17.36
C ALA A 523 -11.72 -12.12 -17.34
N GLU A 524 -11.48 -13.01 -18.30
CA GLU A 524 -10.17 -13.58 -18.54
C GLU A 524 -9.46 -12.77 -19.63
N ALA A 525 -8.42 -12.03 -19.24
CA ALA A 525 -7.66 -11.19 -20.15
C ALA A 525 -6.76 -12.01 -21.09
N ASN A 526 -6.53 -11.50 -22.30
CA ASN A 526 -5.50 -12.03 -23.18
C ASN A 526 -4.11 -11.53 -22.75
N VAL A 527 -3.34 -12.43 -22.16
CA VAL A 527 -1.98 -12.15 -21.66
C VAL A 527 -1.00 -11.80 -22.78
N LEU A 528 -1.32 -12.21 -24.01
CA LEU A 528 -0.58 -11.93 -25.24
C LEU A 528 -1.18 -10.77 -26.05
N GLY A 529 -2.23 -10.12 -25.56
CA GLY A 529 -2.87 -8.99 -26.25
C GLY A 529 -2.08 -7.67 -26.11
N SER A 530 -2.76 -6.55 -26.36
CA SER A 530 -2.22 -5.19 -26.17
C SER A 530 -2.97 -4.36 -25.13
N SER A 531 -3.97 -4.96 -24.48
CA SER A 531 -4.92 -4.30 -23.58
C SER A 531 -4.64 -4.61 -22.10
N SER A 532 -5.44 -4.04 -21.20
CA SER A 532 -5.43 -4.35 -19.76
C SER A 532 -5.43 -5.87 -19.52
N GLY A 533 -4.42 -6.37 -18.80
CA GLY A 533 -4.19 -7.79 -18.55
C GLY A 533 -3.14 -8.44 -19.44
N ALA A 534 -2.64 -7.74 -20.47
CA ALA A 534 -1.52 -8.19 -21.28
C ALA A 534 -0.17 -7.95 -20.59
N TRP A 535 0.78 -8.85 -20.85
CA TRP A 535 2.14 -8.78 -20.31
C TRP A 535 2.85 -7.46 -20.61
N ASP A 536 2.76 -6.99 -21.86
CA ASP A 536 3.44 -5.77 -22.30
C ASP A 536 2.95 -4.52 -21.55
N VAL A 537 1.68 -4.51 -21.14
CA VAL A 537 1.10 -3.42 -20.33
C VAL A 537 1.71 -3.40 -18.93
N PHE A 538 1.99 -4.57 -18.33
CA PHE A 538 2.63 -4.65 -17.02
C PHE A 538 4.11 -4.25 -17.11
N ILE A 539 4.83 -4.70 -18.14
CA ILE A 539 6.22 -4.32 -18.37
C ILE A 539 6.35 -2.81 -18.61
N ASP A 540 5.49 -2.22 -19.45
CA ASP A 540 5.46 -0.77 -19.66
C ASP A 540 5.13 -0.02 -18.37
N GLY A 541 4.20 -0.54 -17.56
CA GLY A 541 3.88 0.02 -16.24
C GLY A 541 5.07 -0.01 -15.28
N VAL A 542 5.79 -1.13 -15.19
CA VAL A 542 7.02 -1.27 -14.39
C VAL A 542 8.09 -0.33 -14.91
N PHE A 543 8.35 -0.30 -16.21
CA PHE A 543 9.33 0.58 -16.85
C PHE A 543 9.07 2.06 -16.55
N LYS A 544 7.82 2.53 -16.73
CA LYS A 544 7.43 3.92 -16.42
C LYS A 544 7.55 4.24 -14.93
N ALA A 545 7.14 3.31 -14.06
CA ALA A 545 7.30 3.45 -12.62
C ALA A 545 8.77 3.62 -12.26
N PHE A 546 9.61 2.77 -12.85
CA PHE A 546 11.03 2.70 -12.61
C PHE A 546 11.72 4.00 -13.05
N LEU A 547 11.47 4.45 -14.29
CA LEU A 547 12.06 5.67 -14.83
C LEU A 547 11.73 6.91 -14.01
N ARG A 548 10.52 6.98 -13.44
CA ARG A 548 10.12 8.10 -12.58
C ARG A 548 10.52 7.92 -11.12
N ALA A 549 10.49 6.72 -10.56
CA ALA A 549 10.89 6.50 -9.17
C ALA A 549 12.41 6.63 -8.98
N PHE A 550 13.18 6.23 -9.99
CA PHE A 550 14.63 6.04 -9.89
C PHE A 550 15.42 6.88 -10.92
N GLU A 551 14.82 7.98 -11.38
CA GLU A 551 15.39 8.87 -12.41
C GLU A 551 16.79 9.38 -12.03
N TYR A 552 16.94 9.86 -10.79
CA TYR A 552 18.18 10.40 -10.24
C TYR A 552 18.58 9.63 -8.97
N VAL A 553 18.84 8.34 -9.12
CA VAL A 553 19.43 7.52 -8.05
C VAL A 553 20.93 7.43 -8.28
N PRO A 554 21.75 8.16 -7.51
CA PRO A 554 23.20 8.06 -7.63
C PRO A 554 23.71 6.77 -6.97
N SER A 555 24.87 6.29 -7.44
CA SER A 555 25.51 5.07 -6.93
C SER A 555 25.97 5.16 -5.48
N TRP A 556 26.11 6.37 -4.93
CA TRP A 556 26.49 6.57 -3.53
C TRP A 556 25.31 6.45 -2.55
N PHE A 557 24.06 6.38 -3.03
CA PHE A 557 22.93 6.05 -2.17
C PHE A 557 23.13 4.69 -1.54
N LYS A 558 22.94 4.64 -0.22
CA LYS A 558 23.05 3.41 0.57
C LYS A 558 21.68 2.98 1.04
N GLY A 559 21.37 1.72 0.84
CA GLY A 559 20.12 1.10 1.24
C GLY A 559 20.37 -0.33 1.72
N SER A 560 19.70 -0.73 2.81
CA SER A 560 19.78 -2.09 3.33
C SER A 560 18.42 -2.56 3.80
N VAL A 561 18.00 -3.73 3.34
CA VAL A 561 16.69 -4.29 3.69
C VAL A 561 16.85 -5.68 4.28
N LEU A 562 16.21 -5.90 5.43
CA LEU A 562 16.27 -7.17 6.16
C LEU A 562 14.87 -7.66 6.52
N GLN A 563 14.67 -8.98 6.51
CA GLN A 563 13.51 -9.58 7.15
C GLN A 563 13.77 -9.65 8.66
N ALA A 564 12.99 -8.92 9.46
CA ALA A 564 13.20 -8.86 10.91
C ALA A 564 11.90 -8.52 11.67
N ASP A 565 11.80 -9.03 12.89
CA ASP A 565 10.72 -8.68 13.83
C ASP A 565 11.03 -7.35 14.52
N ALA A 566 10.13 -6.38 14.39
CA ALA A 566 10.23 -5.08 15.05
C ALA A 566 10.38 -5.18 16.58
N GLN A 567 9.86 -6.25 17.20
CA GLN A 567 9.96 -6.51 18.64
C GLN A 567 11.38 -6.85 19.12
N THR A 568 12.25 -7.37 18.24
CA THR A 568 13.55 -7.95 18.66
C THR A 568 14.74 -7.47 17.83
N GLN A 569 14.51 -6.85 16.68
CA GLN A 569 15.58 -6.35 15.81
C GLN A 569 16.47 -5.31 16.51
N SER A 570 17.76 -5.30 16.18
CA SER A 570 18.76 -4.31 16.64
C SER A 570 19.17 -3.30 15.57
N ILE A 571 18.52 -3.33 14.40
CA ILE A 571 18.76 -2.45 13.25
C ILE A 571 18.46 -0.99 13.62
N SER A 572 17.48 -0.70 14.48
CA SER A 572 17.14 0.68 14.88
C SER A 572 18.23 1.39 15.69
N THR A 573 19.22 0.66 16.20
CA THR A 573 20.27 1.22 17.07
C THR A 573 20.92 2.46 16.45
N CYS A 574 20.78 3.58 17.16
CA CYS A 574 21.29 4.90 16.81
C CYS A 574 20.84 5.41 15.43
N LYS A 575 19.63 5.01 14.97
CA LYS A 575 19.02 5.49 13.71
C LYS A 575 17.84 6.41 13.98
N VAL A 576 17.59 7.33 13.05
CA VAL A 576 16.34 8.11 13.02
C VAL A 576 15.23 7.18 12.58
N VAL A 577 14.12 7.16 13.32
CA VAL A 577 13.00 6.24 13.07
C VAL A 577 11.76 7.01 12.67
N SER A 578 11.17 6.64 11.54
CA SER A 578 9.82 7.02 11.12
C SER A 578 9.14 5.76 10.62
N THR A 579 7.96 5.43 11.14
CA THR A 579 7.37 4.11 10.90
C THR A 579 5.85 4.08 10.93
N ASP A 580 5.28 3.17 10.14
CA ASP A 580 3.84 2.98 9.97
C ASP A 580 3.43 1.56 10.39
N PRO A 581 3.23 1.31 11.70
CA PRO A 581 2.88 -0.01 12.19
C PRO A 581 1.49 -0.47 11.74
N PRO A 582 1.22 -1.80 11.76
CA PRO A 582 -0.11 -2.33 11.49
C PRO A 582 -1.15 -1.82 12.50
N TYR A 583 -2.39 -1.61 12.02
CA TYR A 583 -3.49 -1.12 12.84
C TYR A 583 -4.45 -2.24 13.21
N TYR A 584 -4.57 -2.49 14.52
CA TYR A 584 -5.58 -3.32 15.21
C TYR A 584 -6.28 -4.35 14.31
N ASP A 585 -7.44 -4.00 13.73
CA ASP A 585 -8.27 -4.89 12.92
C ASP A 585 -8.47 -4.42 11.46
N ASN A 586 -7.42 -3.93 10.79
CA ASN A 586 -7.61 -3.33 9.47
C ASN A 586 -7.30 -4.27 8.29
N ILE A 587 -6.18 -5.01 8.31
CA ILE A 587 -5.70 -5.79 7.15
C ILE A 587 -4.88 -6.99 7.63
N GLY A 588 -5.25 -8.22 7.21
CA GLY A 588 -4.37 -9.38 7.31
C GLY A 588 -3.35 -9.38 6.18
N TYR A 589 -2.23 -8.65 6.34
CA TYR A 589 -1.25 -8.49 5.26
C TYR A 589 -0.60 -9.83 4.90
N ALA A 590 -0.24 -10.66 5.88
CA ALA A 590 0.36 -11.96 5.61
C ALA A 590 -0.59 -12.88 4.81
N ASP A 591 -1.89 -12.85 5.11
CA ASP A 591 -2.91 -13.64 4.41
C ASP A 591 -3.07 -13.22 2.96
N LEU A 592 -3.20 -11.91 2.72
CA LEU A 592 -3.35 -11.38 1.37
C LEU A 592 -2.04 -11.52 0.58
N SER A 593 -0.89 -11.40 1.25
CA SER A 593 0.44 -11.54 0.63
C SER A 593 0.69 -12.94 0.12
N ASP A 594 0.07 -13.99 0.69
CA ASP A 594 0.22 -15.34 0.18
C ASP A 594 -0.20 -15.47 -1.29
N PHE A 595 -1.14 -14.64 -1.76
CA PHE A 595 -1.53 -14.58 -3.17
C PHE A 595 -0.34 -14.30 -4.09
N PHE A 596 0.55 -13.39 -3.70
CA PHE A 596 1.77 -13.06 -4.44
C PHE A 596 2.94 -13.97 -4.06
N TYR A 597 3.05 -14.30 -2.77
CA TYR A 597 4.14 -15.11 -2.22
C TYR A 597 4.31 -16.43 -2.95
N VAL A 598 3.22 -17.12 -3.32
CA VAL A 598 3.31 -18.40 -4.04
C VAL A 598 3.99 -18.28 -5.41
N TRP A 599 3.77 -17.16 -6.12
CA TRP A 599 4.38 -16.87 -7.42
C TRP A 599 5.80 -16.35 -7.26
N LEU A 600 6.02 -15.40 -6.35
CA LEU A 600 7.34 -14.88 -6.01
C LEU A 600 8.27 -15.98 -5.51
N ARG A 601 7.79 -16.90 -4.66
CA ARG A 601 8.57 -18.04 -4.20
C ARG A 601 8.99 -18.95 -5.35
N LYS A 602 8.09 -19.23 -6.29
CA LYS A 602 8.41 -20.04 -7.47
C LYS A 602 9.49 -19.38 -8.34
N SER A 603 9.40 -18.05 -8.50
CA SER A 603 10.29 -17.30 -9.40
C SER A 603 11.57 -16.76 -8.74
N LEU A 604 11.61 -16.52 -7.43
CA LEU A 604 12.69 -15.78 -6.74
C LEU A 604 13.37 -16.55 -5.62
N LYS A 605 12.89 -17.75 -5.22
CA LYS A 605 13.60 -18.59 -4.24
C LYS A 605 15.06 -18.88 -4.62
N PRO A 606 15.44 -19.07 -5.90
CA PRO A 606 16.85 -19.22 -6.27
C PRO A 606 17.71 -17.96 -6.00
N ILE A 607 17.08 -16.79 -5.90
CA ILE A 607 17.75 -15.50 -5.63
C ILE A 607 17.76 -15.22 -4.13
N PHE A 608 16.61 -15.34 -3.47
CA PHE A 608 16.40 -15.05 -2.06
C PHE A 608 15.93 -16.30 -1.30
N PRO A 609 16.81 -17.29 -1.07
CA PRO A 609 16.41 -18.58 -0.49
C PRO A 609 15.88 -18.45 0.94
N SER A 610 16.38 -17.49 1.72
CA SER A 610 15.95 -17.19 3.09
C SER A 610 14.53 -16.61 3.13
N LEU A 611 14.25 -15.58 2.32
CA LEU A 611 12.94 -14.92 2.25
C LEU A 611 11.83 -15.88 1.80
N TYR A 612 12.16 -16.82 0.91
CA TYR A 612 11.21 -17.76 0.30
C TYR A 612 11.38 -19.20 0.79
N ALA A 613 11.88 -19.38 2.01
CA ALA A 613 12.12 -20.69 2.61
C ALA A 613 10.81 -21.44 2.91
N THR A 614 9.85 -20.77 3.54
CA THR A 614 8.56 -21.31 3.99
C THR A 614 7.58 -21.54 2.82
N LEU A 615 6.48 -22.26 3.05
CA LEU A 615 5.43 -22.48 2.03
C LEU A 615 4.47 -21.29 1.89
N ALA A 616 4.39 -20.46 2.92
CA ALA A 616 3.53 -19.29 3.02
C ALA A 616 4.25 -18.24 3.89
N VAL A 617 3.81 -16.99 3.85
CA VAL A 617 4.32 -15.91 4.72
C VAL A 617 4.20 -16.34 6.21
N PRO A 618 5.12 -15.98 7.13
CA PRO A 618 4.91 -16.21 8.56
C PRO A 618 3.73 -15.38 9.11
N LYS A 619 2.84 -16.00 9.91
CA LYS A 619 1.62 -15.35 10.45
C LYS A 619 1.66 -15.14 11.97
N ALA A 620 2.48 -15.91 12.67
CA ALA A 620 2.44 -15.99 14.13
C ALA A 620 2.95 -14.70 14.78
N GLU A 621 3.93 -14.06 14.16
CA GLU A 621 4.58 -12.84 14.63
C GLU A 621 3.94 -11.56 14.07
N GLU A 622 2.96 -11.67 13.15
CA GLU A 622 2.30 -10.50 12.55
C GLU A 622 1.42 -9.78 13.58
N LEU A 623 1.78 -8.54 13.91
CA LEU A 623 1.09 -7.73 14.92
C LEU A 623 -0.26 -7.19 14.44
N ILE A 624 -1.26 -8.07 14.33
CA ILE A 624 -2.66 -7.74 14.03
C ILE A 624 -3.62 -8.38 15.04
N ALA A 625 -4.72 -7.71 15.36
CA ALA A 625 -5.75 -8.20 16.27
C ALA A 625 -6.82 -9.00 15.49
N THR A 626 -6.45 -10.20 15.02
CA THR A 626 -7.35 -11.04 14.21
C THR A 626 -7.92 -12.23 15.01
N PRO A 627 -9.23 -12.23 15.34
CA PRO A 627 -9.81 -13.24 16.24
C PRO A 627 -9.65 -14.69 15.78
N TYR A 628 -9.71 -14.94 14.46
CA TYR A 628 -9.61 -16.30 13.92
C TYR A 628 -8.23 -16.94 14.15
N ARG A 629 -7.17 -16.12 14.37
CA ARG A 629 -5.81 -16.61 14.63
C ARG A 629 -5.50 -16.81 16.11
N HIS A 630 -6.19 -16.09 17.00
CA HIS A 630 -5.83 -16.04 18.43
C HIS A 630 -6.86 -16.69 19.36
N GLY A 631 -7.85 -17.39 18.82
CA GLY A 631 -8.83 -18.14 19.63
C GLY A 631 -9.96 -17.29 20.22
N GLY A 632 -10.10 -16.04 19.77
CA GLY A 632 -11.13 -15.13 20.24
C GLY A 632 -10.73 -13.66 20.09
N LYS A 633 -11.69 -12.76 20.35
CA LYS A 633 -11.45 -11.31 20.28
C LYS A 633 -10.45 -10.89 21.37
N GLU A 634 -10.74 -11.19 22.63
CA GLU A 634 -9.91 -10.77 23.77
C GLU A 634 -8.43 -11.19 23.63
N GLN A 635 -8.18 -12.44 23.26
CA GLN A 635 -6.80 -12.93 23.07
C GLN A 635 -6.08 -12.22 21.91
N ALA A 636 -6.80 -11.89 20.83
CA ALA A 636 -6.24 -11.14 19.71
C ALA A 636 -5.87 -9.70 20.13
N GLU A 637 -6.69 -9.08 20.96
CA GLU A 637 -6.45 -7.74 21.49
C GLU A 637 -5.23 -7.73 22.42
N THR A 638 -5.13 -8.69 23.35
CA THR A 638 -3.95 -8.84 24.23
C THR A 638 -2.68 -9.09 23.43
N PHE A 639 -2.70 -10.01 22.46
CA PHE A 639 -1.55 -10.30 21.59
C PHE A 639 -1.06 -9.05 20.86
N PHE A 640 -1.99 -8.28 20.26
CA PHE A 640 -1.67 -7.06 19.54
C PHE A 640 -1.05 -6.01 20.47
N LEU A 641 -1.68 -5.72 21.62
CA LEU A 641 -1.23 -4.69 22.55
C LEU A 641 0.13 -5.03 23.17
N ASP A 642 0.34 -6.26 23.60
CA ASP A 642 1.62 -6.71 24.17
C ASP A 642 2.73 -6.65 23.12
N GLY A 643 2.46 -7.15 21.92
CA GLY A 643 3.44 -7.15 20.83
C GLY A 643 3.80 -5.74 20.35
N MET A 644 2.80 -4.87 20.17
CA MET A 644 3.02 -3.47 19.83
C MET A 644 3.76 -2.71 20.93
N THR A 645 3.44 -2.96 22.20
CA THR A 645 4.16 -2.35 23.33
C THR A 645 5.64 -2.76 23.33
N ARG A 646 5.95 -4.04 23.07
CA ARG A 646 7.33 -4.51 22.93
C ARG A 646 8.04 -3.88 21.75
N ALA A 647 7.40 -3.81 20.58
CA ALA A 647 7.98 -3.17 19.40
C ALA A 647 8.28 -1.69 19.65
N ILE A 648 7.34 -0.93 20.22
CA ILE A 648 7.53 0.49 20.52
C ILE A 648 8.61 0.69 21.59
N ARG A 649 8.65 -0.16 22.63
CA ARG A 649 9.71 -0.12 23.65
C ARG A 649 11.09 -0.35 23.05
N ASN A 650 11.20 -1.33 22.15
CA ASN A 650 12.43 -1.61 21.42
C ASN A 650 12.90 -0.39 20.62
N LEU A 651 11.98 0.37 20.01
CA LEU A 651 12.30 1.63 19.33
C LEU A 651 12.70 2.76 20.30
N ALA A 652 12.04 2.88 21.45
CA ALA A 652 12.37 3.87 22.47
C ALA A 652 13.77 3.67 23.07
N GLU A 653 14.24 2.42 23.12
CA GLU A 653 15.57 2.07 23.61
C GLU A 653 16.66 2.33 22.56
N GLN A 654 16.37 2.06 21.28
CA GLN A 654 17.38 2.04 20.22
C GLN A 654 17.48 3.30 19.38
N ALA A 655 16.39 4.07 19.21
CA ALA A 655 16.37 5.21 18.30
C ALA A 655 17.44 6.27 18.65
N HIS A 656 17.89 7.00 17.63
CA HIS A 656 18.90 8.04 17.81
C HIS A 656 18.40 9.12 18.80
N PRO A 657 19.10 9.37 19.92
CA PRO A 657 18.57 10.18 21.02
C PRO A 657 18.36 11.66 20.67
N ALA A 658 19.01 12.15 19.61
CA ALA A 658 18.88 13.54 19.17
C ALA A 658 17.61 13.87 18.37
N PHE A 659 16.88 12.86 17.89
CA PHE A 659 15.73 13.05 17.00
C PHE A 659 14.47 12.44 17.62
N PRO A 660 13.29 13.05 17.41
CA PRO A 660 12.05 12.40 17.76
C PRO A 660 11.82 11.19 16.84
N VAL A 661 11.13 10.17 17.34
CA VAL A 661 10.56 9.07 16.55
C VAL A 661 9.19 9.50 16.04
N THR A 662 8.87 9.17 14.79
CA THR A 662 7.53 9.44 14.24
C THR A 662 6.78 8.15 13.97
N ILE A 663 5.53 8.08 14.42
CA ILE A 663 4.68 6.88 14.31
C ILE A 663 3.37 7.29 13.65
N TYR A 664 3.04 6.66 12.51
CA TYR A 664 1.77 6.87 11.83
C TYR A 664 0.68 6.01 12.47
N TYR A 665 -0.50 6.59 12.70
CA TYR A 665 -1.67 5.91 13.25
C TYR A 665 -2.94 6.28 12.47
N ALA A 666 -3.75 5.33 12.04
CA ALA A 666 -5.03 5.63 11.37
C ALA A 666 -6.17 5.77 12.39
N PHE A 667 -6.83 6.93 12.41
CA PHE A 667 -7.97 7.20 13.29
C PHE A 667 -9.30 6.92 12.58
N LYS A 668 -10.15 6.04 13.14
CA LYS A 668 -11.53 5.84 12.67
C LYS A 668 -12.51 6.61 13.57
N GLN A 669 -13.10 7.70 13.06
CA GLN A 669 -14.11 8.51 13.76
C GLN A 669 -15.35 7.75 14.25
N ALA A 670 -15.60 6.52 13.79
CA ALA A 670 -16.73 5.71 14.25
C ALA A 670 -16.59 5.19 15.70
N GLU A 671 -15.40 5.33 16.30
CA GLU A 671 -15.11 4.85 17.67
C GLU A 671 -15.72 5.73 18.79
N THR A 672 -16.38 6.85 18.47
CA THR A 672 -16.96 7.78 19.47
C THR A 672 -18.45 7.58 19.78
N LYS A 673 -19.15 6.63 19.16
CA LYS A 673 -20.61 6.42 19.38
C LYS A 673 -20.96 5.05 19.95
N GLY A 674 -20.46 4.74 21.14
CA GLY A 674 -21.00 3.66 21.97
C GLY A 674 -21.92 4.22 23.06
N GLU A 675 -23.21 3.89 23.03
CA GLU A 675 -24.24 4.31 24.03
C GLU A 675 -24.05 3.69 25.43
N ALA A 676 -23.04 2.86 25.63
CA ALA A 676 -22.67 2.31 26.94
C ALA A 676 -21.26 2.78 27.29
N GLY A 677 -21.11 3.52 28.40
CA GLY A 677 -19.90 4.20 28.86
C GLY A 677 -18.65 3.35 29.19
N THR A 678 -18.41 2.26 28.47
CA THR A 678 -17.23 1.38 28.57
C THR A 678 -16.60 1.11 27.19
N SER A 679 -16.43 2.14 26.36
CA SER A 679 -15.47 2.09 25.25
C SER A 679 -14.23 2.92 25.62
N SER A 680 -13.09 2.26 25.83
CA SER A 680 -11.81 2.92 25.59
C SER A 680 -11.61 2.88 24.08
N THR A 681 -11.44 4.04 23.45
CA THR A 681 -11.21 4.12 22.01
C THR A 681 -9.89 3.42 21.67
N GLY A 682 -9.76 2.77 20.50
CA GLY A 682 -8.50 2.12 20.11
C GLY A 682 -7.31 3.09 20.09
N TRP A 683 -7.62 4.37 19.90
CA TRP A 683 -6.70 5.51 20.03
C TRP A 683 -6.14 5.70 21.45
N GLU A 684 -6.98 5.71 22.49
CA GLU A 684 -6.54 5.86 23.88
C GLU A 684 -5.58 4.73 24.27
N THR A 685 -5.95 3.49 23.93
CA THR A 685 -5.16 2.30 24.26
C THR A 685 -3.80 2.33 23.55
N PHE A 686 -3.77 2.81 22.29
CA PHE A 686 -2.51 2.95 21.56
C PHE A 686 -1.61 4.05 22.15
N LEU A 687 -2.17 5.21 22.53
CA LEU A 687 -1.43 6.27 23.21
C LEU A 687 -0.87 5.79 24.55
N ASP A 688 -1.67 5.08 25.34
CA ASP A 688 -1.21 4.44 26.57
C ASP A 688 -0.02 3.51 26.31
N ALA A 689 -0.09 2.67 25.26
CA ALA A 689 1.01 1.78 24.88
C ALA A 689 2.29 2.55 24.53
N VAL A 690 2.18 3.66 23.77
CA VAL A 690 3.33 4.52 23.42
C VAL A 690 3.98 5.13 24.68
N ILE A 691 3.16 5.63 25.61
CA ILE A 691 3.64 6.25 26.86
C ILE A 691 4.28 5.21 27.78
N ASN A 692 3.67 4.02 27.91
CA ASN A 692 4.17 2.91 28.73
C ASN A 692 5.39 2.22 28.12
N ALA A 693 5.60 2.35 26.81
CA ALA A 693 6.82 1.90 26.14
C ALA A 693 8.04 2.79 26.44
N GLY A 694 7.84 3.97 27.04
CA GLY A 694 8.92 4.88 27.44
C GLY A 694 9.06 6.13 26.56
N PHE A 695 8.08 6.41 25.71
CA PHE A 695 8.01 7.69 24.99
C PHE A 695 7.19 8.74 25.75
N ALA A 696 7.51 10.00 25.49
CA ALA A 696 6.66 11.16 25.69
C ALA A 696 6.27 11.70 24.30
N LEU A 697 5.05 12.18 24.14
CA LEU A 697 4.63 12.86 22.93
C LEU A 697 5.20 14.28 22.90
N SER A 698 5.48 14.81 21.72
CA SER A 698 5.79 16.24 21.53
C SER A 698 4.98 16.88 20.40
N GLY A 699 4.23 16.09 19.62
CA GLY A 699 3.38 16.58 18.55
C GLY A 699 2.41 15.52 18.03
N THR A 700 1.27 15.97 17.49
CA THR A 700 0.30 15.14 16.77
C THR A 700 -0.15 15.89 15.53
N TRP A 701 -0.06 15.24 14.36
CA TRP A 701 -0.38 15.90 13.09
C TRP A 701 -1.43 15.12 12.29
N PRO A 702 -2.63 15.68 12.07
CA PRO A 702 -3.62 15.07 11.19
C PRO A 702 -3.16 15.18 9.73
N MET A 703 -2.81 14.04 9.15
CA MET A 703 -2.47 13.90 7.75
C MET A 703 -3.58 13.17 7.00
N ARG A 704 -4.13 13.82 5.97
CA ARG A 704 -5.17 13.26 5.10
C ARG A 704 -4.52 12.29 4.11
N THR A 705 -4.25 11.09 4.60
CA THR A 705 -3.63 10.02 3.83
C THR A 705 -4.63 9.06 3.20
N GLU A 706 -5.95 9.34 3.22
CA GLU A 706 -7.00 8.48 2.64
C GLU A 706 -7.86 9.20 1.57
N ASN A 707 -8.46 8.42 0.65
CA ASN A 707 -9.22 8.95 -0.49
C ASN A 707 -10.72 8.97 -0.14
N GLY A 708 -11.41 10.08 -0.41
CA GLY A 708 -12.87 10.20 -0.26
C GLY A 708 -13.69 9.29 -1.19
N SER A 709 -13.07 8.67 -2.21
CA SER A 709 -13.71 7.72 -3.14
C SER A 709 -13.61 6.24 -2.71
N ARG A 710 -13.50 5.95 -1.41
CA ARG A 710 -13.76 4.58 -0.93
C ARG A 710 -15.16 4.15 -1.35
N MET A 711 -15.32 2.91 -1.81
CA MET A 711 -16.63 2.30 -2.13
C MET A 711 -17.60 2.24 -0.93
N ILE A 712 -17.11 2.49 0.29
CA ILE A 712 -17.90 2.59 1.53
C ILE A 712 -18.29 4.06 1.84
N GLY A 713 -17.70 5.03 1.13
CA GLY A 713 -17.96 6.47 1.28
C GLY A 713 -19.13 7.01 0.45
N GLN A 714 -19.80 6.20 -0.38
CA GLN A 714 -21.12 6.59 -0.90
C GLN A 714 -22.16 6.44 0.23
N GLY A 715 -22.28 7.51 1.04
CA GLY A 715 -23.30 7.65 2.08
C GLY A 715 -22.78 7.78 3.51
N THR A 716 -21.47 7.63 3.77
CA THR A 716 -20.88 7.91 5.10
C THR A 716 -19.74 8.91 4.96
N ASN A 717 -19.93 10.11 5.52
CA ASN A 717 -18.95 11.21 5.58
C ASN A 717 -17.83 10.91 6.60
N ALA A 718 -17.16 9.76 6.48
CA ALA A 718 -16.01 9.42 7.31
C ALA A 718 -14.72 9.73 6.56
N LEU A 719 -14.19 10.94 6.72
CA LEU A 719 -12.79 11.24 6.40
C LEU A 719 -11.92 10.47 7.38
N ALA A 720 -11.39 9.33 6.98
CA ALA A 720 -10.39 8.63 7.78
C ALA A 720 -9.02 9.33 7.57
N SER A 721 -8.69 10.23 8.49
CA SER A 721 -7.35 10.84 8.59
C SER A 721 -6.39 9.87 9.31
N SER A 722 -5.12 9.89 8.93
CA SER A 722 -4.06 9.33 9.78
C SER A 722 -3.46 10.44 10.63
N ILE A 723 -3.06 10.13 11.86
CA ILE A 723 -2.36 11.00 12.77
C ILE A 723 -0.89 10.58 12.79
N VAL A 724 0.02 11.53 12.66
CA VAL A 724 1.44 11.29 12.92
C VAL A 724 1.73 11.70 14.35
N LEU A 725 2.11 10.72 15.17
CA LEU A 725 2.65 10.94 16.50
C LEU A 725 4.13 11.31 16.40
N VAL A 726 4.54 12.32 17.17
CA VAL A 726 5.93 12.72 17.33
C VAL A 726 6.33 12.40 18.77
N CYS A 727 7.33 11.56 18.93
CA CYS A 727 7.66 10.93 20.20
C CYS A 727 9.13 11.16 20.56
N ARG A 728 9.41 11.58 21.79
CA ARG A 728 10.77 11.60 22.36
C ARG A 728 10.89 10.60 23.49
N LYS A 729 12.08 10.03 23.68
CA LYS A 729 12.33 9.15 24.83
C LYS A 729 12.09 9.94 26.12
N ARG A 730 11.22 9.42 26.99
CA ARG A 730 10.98 10.03 28.30
C ARG A 730 12.25 9.88 29.16
N PRO A 731 12.69 10.95 29.84
CA PRO A 731 13.80 10.86 30.79
C PRO A 731 13.53 9.81 31.88
N ALA A 732 14.55 9.05 32.27
CA ALA A 732 14.42 8.02 33.30
C ALA A 732 14.13 8.61 34.70
N ASP A 733 14.50 9.88 34.90
CA ASP A 733 14.30 10.70 36.10
C ASP A 733 13.10 11.65 35.99
N ALA A 734 12.15 11.36 35.08
CA ALA A 734 10.92 12.14 34.94
C ALA A 734 10.15 12.24 36.26
N LEU A 735 9.68 13.45 36.58
CA LEU A 735 8.99 13.73 37.84
C LEU A 735 7.56 13.21 37.86
N THR A 736 7.00 13.07 39.06
CA THR A 736 5.56 12.89 39.28
C THR A 736 4.97 14.21 39.77
N VAL A 737 3.86 14.63 39.18
CA VAL A 737 3.19 15.90 39.50
C VAL A 737 1.72 15.68 39.84
N SER A 738 1.12 16.66 40.51
CA SER A 738 -0.33 16.67 40.78
C SER A 738 -1.14 17.09 39.54
N ARG A 739 -2.40 16.66 39.46
CA ARG A 739 -3.37 17.15 38.45
C ARG A 739 -3.43 18.69 38.36
N ARG A 740 -3.33 19.38 39.50
CA ARG A 740 -3.34 20.85 39.55
C ARG A 740 -2.13 21.46 38.85
N GLU A 741 -0.96 20.88 39.03
CA GLU A 741 0.27 21.33 38.36
C GLU A 741 0.21 21.06 36.85
N PHE A 742 -0.30 19.88 36.46
CA PHE A 742 -0.56 19.55 35.07
C PHE A 742 -1.47 20.58 34.38
N ILE A 743 -2.63 20.90 34.98
CA ILE A 743 -3.56 21.91 34.44
C ILE A 743 -2.92 23.30 34.36
N ARG A 744 -2.14 23.69 35.38
CA ARG A 744 -1.44 24.98 35.38
C ARG A 744 -0.46 25.09 34.20
N GLU A 745 0.30 24.03 33.93
CA GLU A 745 1.25 24.01 32.82
C GLU A 745 0.55 23.93 31.46
N LEU A 746 -0.55 23.19 31.37
CA LEU A 746 -1.43 23.14 30.20
C LEU A 746 -1.93 24.54 29.83
N ASN A 747 -2.48 25.29 30.79
CA ASN A 747 -2.96 26.65 30.57
C ASN A 747 -1.85 27.67 30.25
N ALA A 748 -0.61 27.40 30.67
CA ALA A 748 0.54 28.25 30.33
C ALA A 748 1.10 27.97 28.93
N THR A 749 0.96 26.75 28.43
CA THR A 749 1.66 26.28 27.22
C THR A 749 0.75 26.23 25.99
N LEU A 750 -0.51 25.78 26.15
CA LEU A 750 -1.43 25.62 25.02
C LEU A 750 -1.75 26.92 24.28
N PRO A 751 -1.88 28.11 24.92
CA PRO A 751 -2.10 29.35 24.19
C PRO A 751 -0.98 29.70 23.21
N ASP A 752 0.28 29.57 23.63
CA ASP A 752 1.45 29.81 22.77
C ASP A 752 1.49 28.76 21.63
N ALA A 753 1.19 27.49 21.91
CA ALA A 753 1.14 26.45 20.89
C ALA A 753 0.03 26.68 19.86
N LEU A 754 -1.15 27.14 20.29
CA LEU A 754 -2.26 27.48 19.42
C LEU A 754 -1.91 28.67 18.52
N ASP A 755 -1.24 29.71 19.05
CA ASP A 755 -0.77 30.83 18.24
C ASP A 755 0.26 30.38 17.19
N GLU A 756 1.22 29.52 17.55
CA GLU A 756 2.19 28.97 16.57
C GLU A 756 1.52 28.13 15.47
N MET A 757 0.45 27.39 15.79
CA MET A 757 -0.32 26.58 14.83
C MET A 757 -1.27 27.40 13.96
N THR A 758 -1.75 28.55 14.44
CA THR A 758 -2.80 29.36 13.77
C THR A 758 -2.28 30.66 13.15
N ARG A 759 -1.13 31.15 13.60
CA ARG A 759 -0.58 32.47 13.26
C ARG A 759 -1.59 33.61 13.50
N GLY A 760 -2.39 33.52 14.57
CA GLY A 760 -3.48 34.48 14.83
C GLY A 760 -4.55 34.55 13.72
N GLY A 761 -4.66 33.53 12.85
CA GLY A 761 -5.68 33.40 11.81
C GLY A 761 -5.26 33.82 10.38
N ILE A 762 -4.06 34.36 10.17
CA ILE A 762 -3.58 34.80 8.85
C ILE A 762 -2.62 33.75 8.26
N ASN A 763 -2.97 33.16 7.11
CA ASN A 763 -2.20 32.08 6.46
C ASN A 763 -1.88 30.92 7.43
N SER A 764 -2.89 30.49 8.19
CA SER A 764 -2.78 29.42 9.17
C SER A 764 -2.17 28.15 8.54
N PRO A 765 -1.07 27.60 9.07
CA PRO A 765 -0.46 26.39 8.56
C PRO A 765 -1.31 25.14 8.84
N VAL A 766 -2.19 25.21 9.84
CA VAL A 766 -3.17 24.17 10.20
C VAL A 766 -4.59 24.67 9.98
N ALA A 767 -5.40 23.96 9.19
CA ALA A 767 -6.80 24.31 9.01
C ALA A 767 -7.60 24.19 10.33
N PRO A 768 -8.65 25.01 10.55
CA PRO A 768 -9.46 24.98 11.76
C PRO A 768 -10.03 23.59 12.10
N VAL A 769 -10.43 22.83 11.08
CA VAL A 769 -10.96 21.46 11.26
C VAL A 769 -9.92 20.46 11.79
N ASP A 770 -8.64 20.77 11.63
CA ASP A 770 -7.50 19.94 12.00
C ASP A 770 -6.85 20.41 13.32
N LEU A 771 -7.17 21.62 13.82
CA LEU A 771 -6.63 22.17 15.08
C LEU A 771 -6.98 21.32 16.31
N SER A 772 -8.20 20.79 16.36
CA SER A 772 -8.64 19.92 17.48
C SER A 772 -7.78 18.67 17.66
N GLN A 773 -7.19 18.16 16.58
CA GLN A 773 -6.28 17.04 16.62
C GLN A 773 -4.82 17.48 16.77
N ALA A 774 -4.45 18.65 16.26
CA ALA A 774 -3.09 19.17 16.39
C ALA A 774 -2.76 19.59 17.84
N ILE A 775 -3.73 20.18 18.57
CA ILE A 775 -3.52 20.64 19.96
C ILE A 775 -3.27 19.47 20.94
N ILE A 776 -3.72 18.27 20.58
CA ILE A 776 -3.52 17.06 21.39
C ILE A 776 -2.03 16.82 21.61
N GLY A 777 -1.17 17.14 20.64
CA GLY A 777 0.26 16.94 20.69
C GLY A 777 0.92 17.72 21.83
N PRO A 778 0.85 19.06 21.83
CA PRO A 778 1.34 19.87 22.93
C PRO A 778 0.73 19.48 24.28
N GLY A 779 -0.58 19.25 24.35
CA GLY A 779 -1.25 18.87 25.59
C GLY A 779 -0.80 17.52 26.15
N MET A 780 -0.73 16.50 25.29
CA MET A 780 -0.24 15.17 25.65
C MET A 780 1.26 15.18 25.90
N GLY A 781 2.01 16.11 25.32
CA GLY A 781 3.43 16.27 25.65
C GLY A 781 3.65 16.74 27.08
N ILE A 782 2.79 17.62 27.58
CA ILE A 782 2.82 18.04 28.98
C ILE A 782 2.42 16.88 29.90
N PHE A 783 1.44 16.06 29.50
CA PHE A 783 1.03 14.90 30.30
C PHE A 783 2.14 13.82 30.34
N SER A 784 2.69 13.49 29.18
CA SER A 784 3.57 12.33 28.99
C SER A 784 5.05 12.60 29.27
N GLN A 785 5.47 13.85 29.46
CA GLN A 785 6.82 14.17 29.94
C GLN A 785 7.03 13.72 31.40
N TYR A 786 5.96 13.61 32.18
CA TYR A 786 5.98 13.16 33.57
C TYR A 786 5.95 11.63 33.67
N ALA A 787 6.53 11.10 34.74
CA ALA A 787 6.43 9.66 35.05
C ALA A 787 5.00 9.28 35.42
N ALA A 788 4.28 10.17 36.11
CA ALA A 788 2.85 10.08 36.37
C ALA A 788 2.26 11.45 36.71
N VAL A 789 1.01 11.68 36.35
CA VAL A 789 0.18 12.76 36.90
C VAL A 789 -0.78 12.13 37.89
N LEU A 790 -0.79 12.57 39.15
CA LEU A 790 -1.62 11.97 40.19
C LEU A 790 -2.93 12.75 40.38
N GLU A 791 -4.02 11.99 40.49
CA GLU A 791 -5.33 12.46 40.95
C GLU A 791 -5.32 12.73 42.45
N ALA A 792 -6.38 13.38 42.96
CA ALA A 792 -6.51 13.71 44.38
C ALA A 792 -6.56 12.46 45.28
N ASP A 793 -7.01 11.32 44.75
CA ASP A 793 -7.03 10.02 45.44
C ASP A 793 -5.67 9.29 45.38
N GLY A 794 -4.65 9.90 44.78
CA GLY A 794 -3.30 9.36 44.65
C GLY A 794 -3.11 8.38 43.49
N LYS A 795 -4.15 8.08 42.69
CA LYS A 795 -4.00 7.21 41.52
C LYS A 795 -3.41 7.98 40.33
N PRO A 796 -2.67 7.30 39.44
CA PRO A 796 -2.28 7.87 38.16
C PRO A 796 -3.52 8.24 37.33
N MET A 797 -3.52 9.47 36.81
CA MET A 797 -4.49 9.95 35.84
C MET A 797 -4.38 9.14 34.56
N SER A 798 -5.52 8.78 33.97
CA SER A 798 -5.58 8.05 32.71
C SER A 798 -5.34 8.95 31.49
N VAL A 799 -4.86 8.39 30.37
CA VAL A 799 -4.78 9.11 29.09
C VAL A 799 -6.13 9.67 28.67
N ARG A 800 -7.23 8.94 28.91
CA ARG A 800 -8.58 9.42 28.64
C ARG A 800 -8.89 10.72 29.38
N THR A 801 -8.59 10.79 30.68
CA THR A 801 -8.80 11.99 31.49
C THR A 801 -7.93 13.15 31.00
N ALA A 802 -6.67 12.87 30.65
CA ALA A 802 -5.79 13.89 30.07
C ALA A 802 -6.33 14.45 28.75
N LEU A 803 -6.76 13.60 27.83
CA LEU A 803 -7.37 14.00 26.56
C LEU A 803 -8.64 14.85 26.75
N GLN A 804 -9.49 14.52 27.73
CA GLN A 804 -10.66 15.31 28.07
C GLN A 804 -10.28 16.73 28.54
N LEU A 805 -9.25 16.85 29.38
CA LEU A 805 -8.76 18.15 29.86
C LEU A 805 -8.12 18.98 28.74
N ILE A 806 -7.40 18.33 27.82
CA ILE A 806 -6.78 19.00 26.66
C ILE A 806 -7.84 19.50 25.68
N ASN A 807 -8.82 18.66 25.35
CA ASN A 807 -9.89 19.04 24.42
C ASN A 807 -10.78 20.17 24.97
N ARG A 808 -10.89 20.28 26.32
CA ARG A 808 -11.60 21.39 26.95
C ARG A 808 -11.03 22.75 26.56
N PHE A 809 -9.71 22.86 26.41
CA PHE A 809 -9.04 24.12 26.03
C PHE A 809 -9.55 24.70 24.70
N LEU A 810 -9.95 23.86 23.74
CA LEU A 810 -10.51 24.31 22.45
C LEU A 810 -12.02 24.47 22.44
N ALA A 811 -12.71 23.91 23.44
CA ALA A 811 -14.15 24.08 23.62
C ALA A 811 -14.49 25.38 24.37
N GLU A 812 -13.48 26.13 24.83
CA GLU A 812 -13.61 27.42 25.51
C GLU A 812 -13.95 28.58 24.56
N ASP A 813 -15.03 28.43 23.78
CA ASP A 813 -15.78 29.53 23.20
C ASP A 813 -17.28 29.24 23.39
N ASP A 814 -17.90 29.88 24.41
CA ASP A 814 -19.27 30.46 24.42
C ASP A 814 -20.05 30.42 25.77
N PHE A 815 -19.56 29.80 26.86
CA PHE A 815 -20.33 29.72 28.12
C PHE A 815 -19.57 30.14 29.38
N ASP A 816 -20.27 30.73 30.35
CA ASP A 816 -19.74 31.11 31.66
C ASP A 816 -19.46 29.87 32.55
N HIS A 817 -18.65 30.06 33.60
CA HIS A 817 -18.19 29.00 34.50
C HIS A 817 -19.32 28.15 35.10
N ASP A 818 -20.46 28.75 35.42
CA ASP A 818 -21.58 28.05 36.07
C ASP A 818 -22.37 27.22 35.05
N THR A 819 -22.54 27.75 33.83
CA THR A 819 -23.14 27.00 32.71
C THR A 819 -22.27 25.81 32.31
N GLN A 820 -20.94 25.99 32.30
CA GLN A 820 -19.98 24.92 32.02
C GLN A 820 -20.00 23.83 33.11
N PHE A 821 -20.07 24.22 34.38
CA PHE A 821 -20.24 23.28 35.49
C PHE A 821 -21.52 22.45 35.31
N CYS A 822 -22.64 23.10 34.99
CA CYS A 822 -23.93 22.42 34.78
C CYS A 822 -23.89 21.43 33.61
N LEU A 823 -23.29 21.81 32.48
CA LEU A 823 -23.15 20.93 31.32
C LEU A 823 -22.26 19.73 31.64
N HIS A 824 -21.15 19.94 32.34
CA HIS A 824 -20.23 18.88 32.74
C HIS A 824 -20.83 17.93 33.79
N TRP A 825 -21.60 18.47 34.74
CA TRP A 825 -22.34 17.68 35.70
C TRP A 825 -23.38 16.80 35.00
N PHE A 826 -24.09 17.38 34.03
CA PHE A 826 -25.08 16.66 33.23
C PHE A 826 -24.47 15.60 32.32
N ASP A 827 -23.32 15.84 31.69
CA ASP A 827 -22.67 14.85 30.83
C ASP A 827 -22.16 13.63 31.62
N ASN A 828 -21.62 13.84 32.82
CA ASN A 828 -21.05 12.76 33.63
C ASN A 828 -22.11 12.02 34.46
N PHE A 829 -23.13 12.72 34.93
CA PHE A 829 -24.12 12.17 35.87
C PHE A 829 -25.55 12.17 35.33
N GLY A 830 -25.83 12.77 34.18
CA GLY A 830 -27.20 12.91 33.65
C GLY A 830 -28.11 13.59 34.66
N TRP A 831 -29.28 12.98 34.90
CA TRP A 831 -30.22 13.40 35.95
C TRP A 831 -29.96 12.73 37.32
N SER A 832 -28.87 11.98 37.45
CA SER A 832 -28.56 11.23 38.68
C SER A 832 -27.79 12.09 39.71
N THR A 833 -27.77 11.65 40.97
CA THR A 833 -27.08 12.36 42.06
C THR A 833 -25.60 11.98 42.11
N GLY A 834 -24.71 12.99 42.22
CA GLY A 834 -23.26 12.81 42.40
C GLY A 834 -22.84 12.73 43.87
N LYS A 835 -21.61 12.26 44.15
CA LYS A 835 -21.13 12.18 45.54
C LYS A 835 -20.78 13.58 46.06
N PHE A 836 -20.94 13.76 47.37
CA PHE A 836 -20.59 15.00 48.04
C PHE A 836 -19.08 15.28 47.90
N GLY A 837 -18.72 16.43 47.33
CA GLY A 837 -17.34 16.85 47.05
C GLY A 837 -16.92 16.76 45.57
N ASP A 838 -17.77 16.21 44.69
CA ASP A 838 -17.52 16.15 43.24
C ASP A 838 -18.00 17.41 42.49
N ALA A 839 -18.71 18.31 43.18
CA ALA A 839 -19.27 19.56 42.66
C ALA A 839 -18.27 20.72 42.75
#